data_AF-A0A150RLE2-F1
#
_entry.id   AF-A0A150RLE2-F1
#
_cell.length_a   1.000
_cell.length_b   1.000
_cell.length_c   1.000
_cell.angle_alpha   90.00
_cell.angle_beta   90.00
_cell.angle_gamma   90.00
#
_symmetry.space_group_name_H-M   'P 1'
#
loop_
_entity.id
_entity.type
_entity.pdbx_description
1 polymer ?
#
loop_
_entity_poly.entity_id
_entity_poly.type
_entity_poly.pdbx_seq_one_letter_code
_entity_poly.pdbx_strand_id
1 'polypeptide(L)'
;MRGSKDVVLHGRSAAVFQRLVALVTALAVLAPPFAWAGTPYSLSWEHAELSTSCEGPFFDGYEFFSVNDTPLTTYEVPGALVEHADGSATNRAETEFDSVLLQMGVNEFYFHAQNSGGEDWCTDAHELVTLVSVPLGLNKPLFDVRRRGAKFSGNAEVDLSLAEINPALARDIEILLAEIKKERERLVRNAWRVELLAEKMDLLQQLDTELTDLVSRPLDEISRTDLDAILDRYEDVVDAETRATLERLIDDLKQSVSDLEDELARLMDEFGAQADEVADLATQDARAEGWDPDDPQAYALGESEVPWVEVPDIAEVDGAFEEGRDPYAAYADAVLAALEADVSGRVVVLRADFVANVRAWRANSAALEIALRDRMGVSLAETNAFLKAQNRITGFVRQFMDASDWFEDSPVPADLRVQVDTVLKPRFDALADQMKDNLNLWTGGGLDLEQTQLYQTISAFAGAMSTVAEGFEAYGEVMQTLVHATTRIGVGFVPVVGPTLDLCEAVTGTEWCLPAGRELSDEERIFSGLGFGLGAVGHIWHGVAAAGALPPRGIRIAGEIAKVDKVVVEGFEVWRLRGFKNLKGAVTEKALNAFEKAAISHMTREGRALLGVGDEGVREMLKMPKESLPGMSGGRAPDFVTVSRGQKLIVSEVKGGNTVKVKDVIDQLSNGMEGLRKEGVAGDVEQVELIMARGGKFKPEDTYTVRDGYLFNVKKGKRETLNGFNRPIWVIQL
;
A
#
# COMPACT_ATOMS: atom_id res chain seq x y z
N MET A 1 36.67 36.32 -1.54
CA MET A 1 36.99 34.88 -1.45
C MET A 1 35.91 34.21 -0.60
N ARG A 2 35.31 33.14 -1.14
CA ARG A 2 34.49 32.05 -0.54
C ARG A 2 33.29 32.44 0.34
N GLY A 3 32.07 31.94 0.14
CA GLY A 3 31.59 30.91 -0.79
C GLY A 3 30.29 30.29 -0.28
N SER A 4 29.21 30.55 -1.01
CA SER A 4 27.82 30.06 -0.90
C SER A 4 27.69 28.53 -0.76
N LYS A 5 26.82 28.06 0.15
CA LYS A 5 26.29 26.68 0.17
C LYS A 5 24.76 26.57 0.17
N ASP A 6 23.99 27.65 0.28
CA ASP A 6 22.52 27.55 0.45
C ASP A 6 21.68 27.62 -0.84
N VAL A 7 22.29 27.75 -2.02
CA VAL A 7 21.53 27.96 -3.27
C VAL A 7 21.23 26.66 -4.05
N VAL A 8 21.77 25.51 -3.64
CA VAL A 8 21.73 24.28 -4.48
C VAL A 8 20.46 23.42 -4.26
N LEU A 9 19.77 23.53 -3.12
CA LEU A 9 18.61 22.67 -2.81
C LEU A 9 17.26 23.21 -3.29
N HIS A 10 17.10 24.53 -3.45
CA HIS A 10 15.86 25.11 -4.01
C HIS A 10 15.84 25.13 -5.56
N GLY A 11 16.96 24.84 -6.22
CA GLY A 11 17.05 24.81 -7.68
C GLY A 11 16.55 23.51 -8.34
N ARG A 12 16.48 22.39 -7.61
CA ARG A 12 16.14 21.08 -8.21
C ARG A 12 14.64 20.84 -8.35
N SER A 13 13.83 21.20 -7.35
CA SER A 13 12.36 21.07 -7.43
C SER A 13 11.74 22.14 -8.34
N ALA A 14 12.29 23.36 -8.33
CA ALA A 14 11.90 24.41 -9.27
C ALA A 14 12.28 24.05 -10.72
N ALA A 15 13.41 23.39 -10.97
CA ALA A 15 13.80 22.96 -12.31
C ALA A 15 12.96 21.78 -12.83
N VAL A 16 12.48 20.88 -11.95
CA VAL A 16 11.55 19.81 -12.34
C VAL A 16 10.15 20.36 -12.60
N PHE A 17 9.67 21.29 -11.75
CA PHE A 17 8.39 21.95 -11.95
C PHE A 17 8.42 22.92 -13.14
N GLN A 18 9.52 23.63 -13.39
CA GLN A 18 9.72 24.43 -14.60
C GLN A 18 9.87 23.56 -15.85
N ARG A 19 10.42 22.34 -15.74
CA ARG A 19 10.45 21.37 -16.86
C ARG A 19 9.08 20.78 -17.13
N LEU A 20 8.30 20.44 -16.10
CA LEU A 20 6.91 19.97 -16.23
C LEU A 20 6.00 21.08 -16.74
N VAL A 21 6.14 22.31 -16.23
CA VAL A 21 5.44 23.48 -16.75
C VAL A 21 5.91 23.79 -18.17
N ALA A 22 7.20 23.69 -18.50
CA ALA A 22 7.67 23.84 -19.89
C ALA A 22 7.18 22.71 -20.81
N LEU A 23 6.99 21.48 -20.29
CA LEU A 23 6.45 20.34 -21.03
C LEU A 23 4.93 20.48 -21.23
N VAL A 24 4.20 20.94 -20.21
CA VAL A 24 2.76 21.21 -20.24
C VAL A 24 2.45 22.48 -21.04
N THR A 25 3.35 23.46 -21.01
CA THR A 25 3.25 24.67 -21.84
C THR A 25 3.71 24.38 -23.27
N ALA A 26 4.65 23.45 -23.49
CA ALA A 26 4.90 22.91 -24.82
C ALA A 26 3.70 22.11 -25.33
N LEU A 27 3.05 21.29 -24.50
CA LEU A 27 1.81 20.56 -24.83
C LEU A 27 0.60 21.49 -25.03
N ALA A 28 0.54 22.63 -24.33
CA ALA A 28 -0.51 23.64 -24.47
C ALA A 28 -0.25 24.64 -25.60
N VAL A 29 1.02 24.83 -26.00
CA VAL A 29 1.41 25.53 -27.25
C VAL A 29 1.29 24.58 -28.47
N LEU A 30 1.29 23.26 -28.23
CA LEU A 30 0.91 22.22 -29.19
C LEU A 30 -0.61 21.97 -29.24
N ALA A 31 -1.40 22.58 -28.36
CA ALA A 31 -2.85 22.68 -28.57
C ALA A 31 -3.09 23.70 -29.69
N PRO A 32 -3.61 23.29 -30.85
CA PRO A 32 -3.66 24.16 -32.01
C PRO A 32 -4.65 25.30 -31.84
N PRO A 33 -4.23 26.55 -32.07
CA PRO A 33 -5.17 27.60 -32.40
C PRO A 33 -5.57 27.40 -33.87
N PHE A 34 -6.83 27.01 -34.10
CA PHE A 34 -7.50 26.96 -35.40
C PHE A 34 -7.05 25.83 -36.37
N ALA A 35 -8.03 25.00 -36.77
CA ALA A 35 -8.03 24.09 -37.93
C ALA A 35 -6.74 23.30 -38.22
N TRP A 36 -6.62 22.07 -37.69
CA TRP A 36 -5.79 21.07 -38.37
C TRP A 36 -6.51 20.70 -39.67
N ALA A 37 -6.15 21.35 -40.77
CA ALA A 37 -6.18 20.68 -42.05
C ALA A 37 -5.31 19.43 -41.87
N GLY A 38 -5.85 18.24 -42.11
CA GLY A 38 -5.04 17.04 -42.12
C GLY A 38 -4.04 17.10 -43.27
N THR A 39 -3.23 16.06 -43.38
CA THR A 39 -2.17 16.01 -44.38
C THR A 39 -2.83 16.02 -45.77
N PRO A 40 -2.49 16.94 -46.68
CA PRO A 40 -3.14 16.98 -47.98
C PRO A 40 -2.69 15.81 -48.84
N TYR A 41 -3.67 15.20 -49.51
CA TYR A 41 -3.53 14.13 -50.48
C TYR A 41 -4.19 14.53 -51.78
N SER A 42 -3.74 13.92 -52.88
CA SER A 42 -4.46 13.95 -54.14
C SER A 42 -4.41 12.60 -54.83
N LEU A 43 -5.46 12.31 -55.60
CA LEU A 43 -5.43 11.26 -56.61
C LEU A 43 -5.08 11.95 -57.93
N SER A 44 -3.89 11.66 -58.44
CA SER A 44 -3.46 12.11 -59.76
C SER A 44 -3.80 11.04 -60.78
N TRP A 45 -4.60 11.41 -61.77
CA TRP A 45 -5.00 10.54 -62.87
C TRP A 45 -4.38 11.03 -64.17
N GLU A 46 -3.47 10.23 -64.72
CA GLU A 46 -2.96 10.40 -66.07
C GLU A 46 -3.72 9.47 -67.01
N HIS A 47 -4.22 10.06 -68.09
CA HIS A 47 -5.04 9.38 -69.08
C HIS A 47 -4.40 9.56 -70.45
N ALA A 48 -4.06 8.45 -71.09
CA ALA A 48 -3.43 8.43 -72.40
C ALA A 48 -4.28 7.67 -73.40
N GLU A 49 -4.70 8.33 -74.47
CA GLU A 49 -5.44 7.73 -75.57
C GLU A 49 -4.55 7.44 -76.75
N LEU A 50 -4.71 6.25 -77.33
CA LEU A 50 -4.02 5.89 -78.56
C LEU A 50 -4.71 6.52 -79.77
N SER A 51 -3.97 6.72 -80.85
CA SER A 51 -4.45 7.37 -82.07
C SER A 51 -5.61 6.67 -82.80
N THR A 52 -5.94 5.45 -82.38
CA THR A 52 -7.09 4.68 -82.85
C THR A 52 -8.34 4.86 -81.98
N SER A 53 -8.25 5.61 -80.87
CA SER A 53 -9.36 5.90 -79.98
C SER A 53 -10.33 6.90 -80.61
N CYS A 54 -11.63 6.74 -80.34
CA CYS A 54 -12.67 7.66 -80.77
C CYS A 54 -13.14 8.61 -79.64
N GLU A 55 -12.58 8.44 -78.45
CA GLU A 55 -12.80 9.30 -77.29
C GLU A 55 -11.76 10.44 -77.31
N GLY A 56 -12.01 11.49 -76.53
CA GLY A 56 -11.05 12.55 -76.28
C GLY A 56 -10.81 12.60 -74.77
N PRO A 57 -9.61 12.97 -74.30
CA PRO A 57 -9.22 12.80 -72.92
C PRO A 57 -9.73 13.96 -72.05
N PHE A 58 -11.03 14.26 -72.08
CA PHE A 58 -11.65 15.41 -71.42
C PHE A 58 -12.46 14.99 -70.19
N PHE A 59 -12.36 15.76 -69.11
CA PHE A 59 -13.03 15.45 -67.84
C PHE A 59 -13.94 16.61 -67.41
N ASP A 60 -15.18 16.30 -67.00
CA ASP A 60 -16.14 17.33 -66.55
C ASP A 60 -16.68 17.02 -65.15
N GLY A 61 -15.97 17.43 -64.09
CA GLY A 61 -16.50 17.55 -62.73
C GLY A 61 -17.25 16.33 -62.13
N TYR A 62 -17.02 15.11 -62.62
CA TYR A 62 -17.69 13.90 -62.14
C TYR A 62 -16.92 13.25 -60.97
N GLU A 63 -17.64 12.45 -60.19
CA GLU A 63 -17.11 11.67 -59.08
C GLU A 63 -16.51 10.35 -59.57
N PHE A 64 -15.33 10.39 -60.22
CA PHE A 64 -14.64 9.18 -60.73
C PHE A 64 -13.95 8.36 -59.62
N PHE A 65 -13.74 8.96 -58.45
CA PHE A 65 -13.05 8.33 -57.32
C PHE A 65 -13.92 8.32 -56.06
N SER A 66 -13.68 7.34 -55.20
CA SER A 66 -14.07 7.44 -53.80
C SER A 66 -13.00 6.87 -52.88
N VAL A 67 -12.88 7.43 -51.68
CA VAL A 67 -11.93 6.99 -50.64
C VAL A 67 -12.73 6.62 -49.41
N ASN A 68 -12.64 5.37 -48.96
CA ASN A 68 -13.42 4.85 -47.83
C ASN A 68 -14.92 5.24 -47.94
N ASP A 69 -15.52 4.93 -49.09
CA ASP A 69 -16.91 5.27 -49.46
C ASP A 69 -17.26 6.76 -49.59
N THR A 70 -16.27 7.66 -49.47
CA THR A 70 -16.48 9.10 -49.67
C THR A 70 -16.19 9.47 -51.13
N PRO A 71 -17.19 9.87 -51.93
CA PRO A 71 -16.97 10.25 -53.32
C PRO A 71 -16.17 11.55 -53.42
N LEU A 72 -15.30 11.64 -54.43
CA LEU A 72 -14.41 12.76 -54.66
C LEU A 72 -14.61 13.35 -56.05
N THR A 73 -14.82 14.67 -56.12
CA THR A 73 -14.97 15.39 -57.39
C THR A 73 -13.63 15.52 -58.09
N THR A 74 -13.57 15.05 -59.34
CA THR A 74 -12.35 15.09 -60.15
C THR A 74 -12.34 16.30 -61.07
N TYR A 75 -11.20 16.99 -61.15
CA TYR A 75 -11.02 18.17 -61.97
C TYR A 75 -9.87 17.98 -62.95
N GLU A 76 -10.02 18.48 -64.17
CA GLU A 76 -8.94 18.50 -65.15
C GLU A 76 -7.85 19.50 -64.73
N VAL A 77 -6.58 19.11 -64.90
CA VAL A 77 -5.44 20.00 -64.63
C VAL A 77 -5.29 20.97 -65.80
N PRO A 78 -5.42 22.29 -65.59
CA PRO A 78 -5.40 23.25 -66.68
C PRO A 78 -4.10 23.19 -67.51
N GLY A 79 -4.24 22.99 -68.82
CA GLY A 79 -3.12 22.96 -69.77
C GLY A 79 -2.32 21.65 -69.78
N ALA A 80 -2.81 20.58 -69.14
CA ALA A 80 -2.18 19.27 -69.15
C ALA A 80 -2.44 18.45 -70.44
N LEU A 81 -3.41 18.87 -71.27
CA LEU A 81 -3.70 18.23 -72.54
C LEU A 81 -2.54 18.38 -73.53
N VAL A 82 -2.01 17.26 -74.01
CA VAL A 82 -0.98 17.19 -75.04
C VAL A 82 -1.44 16.29 -76.18
N GLU A 83 -1.50 16.86 -77.38
CA GLU A 83 -1.71 16.12 -78.63
C GLU A 83 -0.36 15.80 -79.27
N HIS A 84 -0.17 14.53 -79.63
CA HIS A 84 1.06 14.04 -80.24
C HIS A 84 0.92 13.91 -81.76
N ALA A 85 2.05 13.96 -82.47
CA ALA A 85 2.08 13.93 -83.94
C ALA A 85 1.57 12.61 -84.55
N ASP A 86 1.52 11.53 -83.76
CA ASP A 86 0.97 10.24 -84.16
C ASP A 86 -0.55 10.15 -83.99
N GLY A 87 -1.19 11.21 -83.51
CA GLY A 87 -2.62 11.30 -83.24
C GLY A 87 -3.04 10.81 -81.86
N SER A 88 -2.10 10.37 -81.00
CA SER A 88 -2.40 10.08 -79.59
C SER A 88 -2.56 11.37 -78.78
N ALA A 89 -3.31 11.32 -77.70
CA ALA A 89 -3.51 12.45 -76.80
C ALA A 89 -3.32 12.00 -75.35
N THR A 90 -2.75 12.87 -74.53
CA THR A 90 -2.60 12.65 -73.09
C THR A 90 -3.21 13.82 -72.33
N ASN A 91 -3.86 13.54 -71.21
CA ASN A 91 -4.35 14.57 -70.31
C ASN A 91 -4.22 14.11 -68.85
N ARG A 92 -4.37 15.06 -67.93
CA ARG A 92 -4.27 14.81 -66.50
C ARG A 92 -5.45 15.42 -65.77
N ALA A 93 -6.00 14.66 -64.84
CA ALA A 93 -6.97 15.11 -63.87
C ALA A 93 -6.47 14.85 -62.44
N GLU A 94 -7.03 15.58 -61.49
CA GLU A 94 -6.76 15.38 -60.07
C GLU A 94 -7.99 15.60 -59.21
N THR A 95 -8.01 14.93 -58.07
CA THR A 95 -8.89 15.29 -56.95
C THR A 95 -8.05 15.43 -55.70
N GLU A 96 -8.23 16.53 -55.00
CA GLU A 96 -7.61 16.78 -53.70
C GLU A 96 -8.53 16.30 -52.59
N PHE A 97 -7.93 15.77 -51.53
CA PHE A 97 -8.64 15.41 -50.31
C PHE A 97 -7.69 15.47 -49.10
N ASP A 98 -8.26 15.45 -47.92
CA ASP A 98 -7.53 15.60 -46.67
C ASP A 98 -7.36 14.23 -45.98
N SER A 99 -6.26 14.03 -45.26
CA SER A 99 -5.99 12.79 -44.52
C SER A 99 -7.06 12.44 -43.48
N VAL A 100 -7.97 13.34 -43.14
CA VAL A 100 -9.19 13.05 -42.37
C VAL A 100 -10.06 11.97 -43.00
N LEU A 101 -10.02 11.78 -44.33
CA LEU A 101 -10.73 10.68 -44.99
C LEU A 101 -9.97 9.35 -44.92
N LEU A 102 -8.75 9.34 -44.40
CA LEU A 102 -7.89 8.17 -44.27
C LEU A 102 -7.89 7.64 -42.84
N GLN A 103 -7.78 6.32 -42.73
CA GLN A 103 -7.70 5.58 -41.48
C GLN A 103 -6.31 4.98 -41.33
N MET A 104 -5.84 4.83 -40.10
CA MET A 104 -4.61 4.08 -39.83
C MET A 104 -4.80 2.62 -40.20
N GLY A 105 -3.91 2.09 -41.04
CA GLY A 105 -4.05 0.76 -41.62
C GLY A 105 -4.63 0.81 -43.03
N VAL A 106 -5.50 -0.14 -43.35
CA VAL A 106 -6.06 -0.35 -44.69
C VAL A 106 -7.07 0.73 -45.06
N ASN A 107 -6.90 1.33 -46.24
CA ASN A 107 -7.80 2.29 -46.85
C ASN A 107 -8.24 1.81 -48.23
N GLU A 108 -9.53 1.93 -48.53
CA GLU A 108 -10.10 1.52 -49.81
C GLU A 108 -10.23 2.71 -50.76
N PHE A 109 -9.65 2.58 -51.94
CA PHE A 109 -9.76 3.53 -53.04
C PHE A 109 -10.54 2.90 -54.17
N TYR A 110 -11.66 3.50 -54.55
CA TYR A 110 -12.43 3.10 -55.73
C TYR A 110 -12.13 4.03 -56.89
N PHE A 111 -11.98 3.45 -58.08
CA PHE A 111 -11.89 4.17 -59.34
C PHE A 111 -12.85 3.57 -60.36
N HIS A 112 -13.55 4.41 -61.08
CA HIS A 112 -14.30 4.01 -62.27
C HIS A 112 -14.12 4.99 -63.42
N ALA A 113 -14.16 4.48 -64.65
CA ALA A 113 -14.06 5.25 -65.87
C ALA A 113 -14.94 4.62 -66.97
N GLN A 114 -15.73 5.45 -67.65
CA GLN A 114 -16.62 5.06 -68.74
C GLN A 114 -16.83 6.23 -69.71
N ASN A 115 -17.11 5.94 -70.98
CA ASN A 115 -17.43 6.97 -71.96
C ASN A 115 -18.81 7.61 -71.69
N SER A 116 -18.91 8.94 -71.81
CA SER A 116 -20.15 9.71 -71.61
C SER A 116 -21.27 9.39 -72.62
N GLY A 117 -20.94 8.84 -73.79
CA GLY A 117 -21.86 8.56 -74.90
C GLY A 117 -22.48 7.15 -74.94
N GLY A 118 -22.09 6.24 -74.05
CA GLY A 118 -22.79 4.97 -73.83
C GLY A 118 -22.32 3.75 -74.65
N GLU A 119 -21.38 3.88 -75.59
CA GLU A 119 -20.76 2.72 -76.24
C GLU A 119 -19.23 2.85 -76.32
N ASP A 120 -18.51 2.08 -75.50
CA ASP A 120 -17.04 2.12 -75.37
C ASP A 120 -16.29 1.43 -76.54
N TRP A 121 -16.99 1.01 -77.62
CA TRP A 121 -16.50 0.04 -78.62
C TRP A 121 -15.20 0.45 -79.34
N CYS A 122 -14.85 1.73 -79.34
CA CYS A 122 -13.66 2.29 -79.97
C CYS A 122 -12.69 3.01 -79.01
N THR A 123 -12.82 2.84 -77.69
CA THR A 123 -11.80 3.35 -76.74
C THR A 123 -10.59 2.40 -76.69
N ASP A 124 -9.37 2.92 -76.90
CA ASP A 124 -8.10 2.30 -76.43
C ASP A 124 -7.30 3.35 -75.64
N ALA A 125 -7.39 3.25 -74.30
CA ALA A 125 -6.83 4.20 -73.37
C ALA A 125 -6.01 3.52 -72.26
N HIS A 126 -5.08 4.26 -71.68
CA HIS A 126 -4.29 3.86 -70.53
C HIS A 126 -4.55 4.81 -69.37
N GLU A 127 -5.02 4.24 -68.25
CA GLU A 127 -5.39 4.92 -67.02
C GLU A 127 -4.32 4.65 -65.96
N LEU A 128 -3.60 5.68 -65.52
CA LEU A 128 -2.67 5.62 -64.41
C LEU A 128 -3.16 6.52 -63.28
N VAL A 129 -3.58 5.92 -62.16
CA VAL A 129 -4.05 6.64 -60.98
C VAL A 129 -3.06 6.43 -59.85
N THR A 130 -2.65 7.53 -59.24
CA THR A 130 -1.60 7.55 -58.22
C THR A 130 -2.07 8.36 -57.01
N LEU A 131 -1.91 7.78 -55.81
CA LEU A 131 -2.04 8.50 -54.55
C LEU A 131 -0.78 9.33 -54.31
N VAL A 132 -0.95 10.63 -54.18
CA VAL A 132 0.15 11.58 -53.99
C VAL A 132 -0.06 12.34 -52.69
N SER A 133 1.01 12.48 -51.90
CA SER A 133 1.07 13.50 -50.86
C SER A 133 2.42 14.20 -50.93
N VAL A 134 2.39 15.43 -51.44
CA VAL A 134 3.59 16.26 -51.62
C VAL A 134 4.33 16.52 -50.30
N PRO A 135 3.66 16.84 -49.16
CA PRO A 135 4.35 17.06 -47.89
C PRO A 135 5.10 15.83 -47.36
N LEU A 136 4.64 14.63 -47.72
CA LEU A 136 5.24 13.36 -47.29
C LEU A 136 6.21 12.77 -48.30
N GLY A 137 6.30 13.34 -49.51
CA GLY A 137 6.98 12.72 -50.65
C GLY A 137 6.35 11.38 -51.06
N LEU A 138 5.09 11.14 -50.72
CA LEU A 138 4.38 9.90 -51.01
C LEU A 138 3.87 9.93 -52.45
N ASN A 139 4.15 8.86 -53.19
CA ASN A 139 3.70 8.64 -54.56
C ASN A 139 3.49 7.13 -54.74
N LYS A 140 2.25 6.66 -54.61
CA LYS A 140 1.89 5.23 -54.67
C LYS A 140 0.92 5.01 -55.82
N PRO A 141 1.25 4.16 -56.82
CA PRO A 141 0.30 3.81 -57.87
C PRO A 141 -0.85 2.99 -57.28
N LEU A 142 -2.08 3.38 -57.59
CA LEU A 142 -3.30 2.69 -57.16
C LEU A 142 -3.87 1.83 -58.29
N PHE A 143 -3.94 2.39 -59.50
CA PHE A 143 -4.46 1.73 -60.68
C PHE A 143 -3.54 1.98 -61.86
N ASP A 144 -3.23 0.93 -62.61
CA ASP A 144 -2.52 0.98 -63.88
C ASP A 144 -3.30 0.05 -64.84
N VAL A 145 -4.19 0.64 -65.63
CA VAL A 145 -5.22 -0.09 -66.36
C VAL A 145 -5.22 0.32 -67.81
N ARG A 146 -5.13 -0.67 -68.71
CA ARG A 146 -5.38 -0.45 -70.13
C ARG A 146 -6.82 -0.82 -70.49
N ARG A 147 -7.58 0.16 -70.95
CA ARG A 147 -9.00 0.04 -71.28
C ARG A 147 -9.18 -0.12 -72.79
N ARG A 148 -9.80 -1.22 -73.22
CA ARG A 148 -10.20 -1.47 -74.61
C ARG A 148 -11.67 -1.82 -74.68
N GLY A 149 -12.50 -0.98 -75.30
CA GLY A 149 -13.86 -1.39 -75.65
C GLY A 149 -14.88 -1.42 -74.50
N ALA A 150 -14.49 -1.19 -73.24
CA ALA A 150 -15.34 -1.41 -72.06
C ALA A 150 -15.04 -0.46 -70.90
N LYS A 151 -16.06 -0.12 -70.10
CA LYS A 151 -15.93 0.56 -68.81
C LYS A 151 -15.03 -0.17 -67.82
N PHE A 152 -14.37 0.58 -66.94
CA PHE A 152 -13.60 0.05 -65.82
C PHE A 152 -14.20 0.49 -64.48
N SER A 153 -14.19 -0.41 -63.49
CA SER A 153 -14.49 -0.11 -62.10
C SER A 153 -13.71 -1.07 -61.21
N GLY A 154 -13.02 -0.56 -60.18
CA GLY A 154 -12.21 -1.40 -59.31
C GLY A 154 -11.83 -0.72 -58.00
N ASN A 155 -11.49 -1.54 -57.00
CA ASN A 155 -11.00 -1.11 -55.69
C ASN A 155 -9.51 -1.43 -55.56
N ALA A 156 -8.77 -0.54 -54.90
CA ALA A 156 -7.40 -0.72 -54.48
C ALA A 156 -7.30 -0.49 -52.97
N GLU A 157 -6.73 -1.45 -52.25
CA GLU A 157 -6.48 -1.34 -50.82
C GLU A 157 -5.04 -0.86 -50.57
N VAL A 158 -4.89 0.20 -49.78
CA VAL A 158 -3.58 0.75 -49.40
C VAL A 158 -3.45 0.82 -47.89
N ASP A 159 -2.43 0.16 -47.37
CA ASP A 159 -2.03 0.29 -45.98
C ASP A 159 -1.20 1.56 -45.76
N LEU A 160 -1.63 2.40 -44.84
CA LEU A 160 -0.99 3.65 -44.46
C LEU A 160 -0.68 3.67 -42.96
N SER A 161 0.58 3.93 -42.64
CA SER A 161 1.07 4.08 -41.28
C SER A 161 0.62 5.41 -40.65
N LEU A 162 0.69 5.49 -39.32
CA LEU A 162 0.42 6.74 -38.60
C LEU A 162 1.32 7.90 -39.07
N ALA A 163 2.57 7.61 -39.44
CA ALA A 163 3.49 8.62 -39.96
C ALA A 163 3.08 9.15 -41.35
N GLU A 164 2.39 8.33 -42.15
CA GLU A 164 1.81 8.76 -43.42
C GLU A 164 0.51 9.53 -43.20
N ILE A 165 -0.31 9.23 -42.21
CA ILE A 165 -1.61 9.92 -42.02
C ILE A 165 -1.49 11.18 -41.16
N ASN A 166 -0.71 11.08 -40.08
CA ASN A 166 -0.48 12.13 -39.09
C ASN A 166 1.00 12.14 -38.65
N PRO A 167 1.89 12.73 -39.46
CA PRO A 167 3.34 12.75 -39.20
C PRO A 167 3.71 13.50 -37.91
N ALA A 168 2.93 14.51 -37.52
CA ALA A 168 3.17 15.27 -36.29
C ALA A 168 2.95 14.39 -35.04
N LEU A 169 1.83 13.68 -35.00
CA LEU A 169 1.52 12.78 -33.89
C LEU A 169 2.49 11.60 -33.81
N ALA A 170 2.89 11.04 -34.96
CA ALA A 170 3.90 9.97 -35.00
C ALA A 170 5.24 10.42 -34.38
N ARG A 171 5.72 11.61 -34.74
CA ARG A 171 6.95 12.20 -34.19
C ARG A 171 6.84 12.49 -32.69
N ASP A 172 5.71 13.01 -32.24
CA ASP A 172 5.52 13.35 -30.82
C ASP A 172 5.50 12.07 -29.95
N ILE A 173 4.95 10.97 -30.46
CA ILE A 173 5.00 9.65 -29.81
C ILE A 173 6.45 9.14 -29.72
N GLU A 174 7.24 9.26 -30.78
CA GLU A 174 8.66 8.85 -30.76
C GLU A 174 9.49 9.65 -29.75
N ILE A 175 9.26 10.97 -29.66
CA ILE A 175 9.92 11.84 -28.67
C ILE A 175 9.55 11.41 -27.24
N LEU A 176 8.27 11.12 -26.98
CA LEU A 176 7.81 10.65 -25.68
C LEU A 176 8.45 9.31 -25.29
N LEU A 177 8.51 8.35 -26.22
CA LEU A 177 9.14 7.05 -26.00
C LEU A 177 10.63 7.19 -25.67
N ALA A 178 11.35 8.11 -26.33
CA ALA A 178 12.75 8.38 -26.06
C ALA A 178 12.98 8.98 -24.67
N GLU A 179 12.15 9.93 -24.22
CA GLU A 179 12.24 10.52 -22.89
C GLU A 179 11.87 9.51 -21.78
N ILE A 180 10.87 8.66 -21.98
CA ILE A 180 10.55 7.55 -21.05
C ILE A 180 11.74 6.61 -20.89
N LYS A 181 12.39 6.21 -21.99
CA LYS A 181 13.57 5.34 -21.95
C LYS A 181 14.72 5.98 -21.15
N LYS A 182 15.00 7.25 -21.40
CA LYS A 182 16.03 8.02 -20.70
C LYS A 182 15.75 8.15 -19.20
N GLU A 183 14.49 8.31 -18.81
CA GLU A 183 14.09 8.36 -17.41
C GLU A 183 14.21 6.99 -16.73
N ARG A 184 13.83 5.89 -17.40
CA ARG A 184 14.06 4.51 -16.90
C ARG A 184 15.54 4.25 -16.67
N GLU A 185 16.40 4.62 -17.62
CA GLU A 185 17.85 4.47 -17.44
C GLU A 185 18.39 5.34 -16.29
N ARG A 186 17.82 6.53 -16.06
CA ARG A 186 18.18 7.40 -14.94
C ARG A 186 17.81 6.80 -13.60
N LEU A 187 16.64 6.17 -13.50
CA LEU A 187 16.19 5.46 -12.30
C LEU A 187 17.07 4.25 -12.00
N VAL A 188 17.39 3.42 -13.01
CA VAL A 188 18.30 2.27 -12.85
C VAL A 188 19.71 2.72 -12.43
N ARG A 189 20.24 3.80 -13.03
CA ARG A 189 21.56 4.35 -12.65
C ARG A 189 21.61 4.97 -11.25
N ASN A 190 20.47 5.28 -10.64
CA ASN A 190 20.39 5.80 -9.28
C ASN A 190 20.04 4.72 -8.24
N ALA A 191 19.66 3.51 -8.67
CA ALA A 191 19.29 2.40 -7.79
C ALA A 191 20.43 2.03 -6.82
N TRP A 192 21.67 1.92 -7.31
CA TRP A 192 22.84 1.62 -6.47
C TRP A 192 23.12 2.68 -5.39
N ARG A 193 22.72 3.93 -5.62
CA ARG A 193 22.90 5.04 -4.67
C ARG A 193 21.86 5.00 -3.56
N VAL A 194 20.66 4.48 -3.85
CA VAL A 194 19.61 4.24 -2.87
C VAL A 194 19.96 3.00 -2.05
N GLU A 195 20.47 1.95 -2.70
CA GLU A 195 20.97 0.74 -2.03
C GLU A 195 22.14 1.04 -1.09
N LEU A 196 23.15 1.81 -1.54
CA LEU A 196 24.28 2.23 -0.69
C LEU A 196 23.86 3.16 0.47
N LEU A 197 22.85 4.02 0.26
CA LEU A 197 22.31 4.87 1.32
C LEU A 197 21.42 4.09 2.29
N ALA A 198 20.71 3.07 1.80
CA ALA A 198 19.94 2.13 2.62
C ALA A 198 20.89 1.25 3.45
N GLU A 199 21.96 0.70 2.88
CA GLU A 199 23.01 -0.02 3.61
C GLU A 199 23.66 0.86 4.68
N LYS A 200 23.95 2.13 4.37
CA LYS A 200 24.43 3.08 5.38
C LYS A 200 23.40 3.41 6.46
N MET A 201 22.12 3.50 6.11
CA MET A 201 21.05 3.69 7.09
C MET A 201 20.87 2.45 7.96
N ASP A 202 20.91 1.25 7.39
CA ASP A 202 20.85 -0.02 8.11
C ASP A 202 22.03 -0.14 9.08
N LEU A 203 23.24 0.22 8.66
CA LEU A 203 24.41 0.25 9.56
C LEU A 203 24.28 1.30 10.67
N LEU A 204 23.74 2.49 10.37
CA LEU A 204 23.48 3.50 11.41
C LEU A 204 22.35 3.07 12.36
N GLN A 205 21.36 2.33 11.88
CA GLN A 205 20.26 1.82 12.67
C GLN A 205 20.67 0.59 13.49
N GLN A 206 21.59 -0.23 13.00
CA GLN A 206 22.27 -1.27 13.79
C GLN A 206 23.15 -0.65 14.87
N LEU A 207 23.89 0.43 14.57
CA LEU A 207 24.64 1.19 15.58
C LEU A 207 23.69 1.75 16.66
N ASP A 208 22.56 2.34 16.28
CA ASP A 208 21.55 2.84 17.21
C ASP A 208 20.93 1.72 18.07
N THR A 209 20.69 0.55 17.46
CA THR A 209 20.20 -0.64 18.16
C THR A 209 21.24 -1.21 19.13
N GLU A 210 22.50 -1.33 18.72
CA GLU A 210 23.62 -1.79 19.57
C GLU A 210 23.86 -0.81 20.72
N LEU A 211 23.79 0.51 20.49
CA LEU A 211 23.90 1.51 21.55
C LEU A 211 22.69 1.52 22.49
N THR A 212 21.49 1.27 21.98
CA THR A 212 20.28 1.18 22.82
C THR A 212 20.26 -0.10 23.64
N ASP A 213 20.66 -1.24 23.04
CA ASP A 213 20.85 -2.51 23.72
C ASP A 213 21.87 -2.33 24.86
N LEU A 214 23.02 -1.75 24.55
CA LEU A 214 24.06 -1.42 25.51
C LEU A 214 23.56 -0.54 26.68
N VAL A 215 22.70 0.45 26.44
CA VAL A 215 22.12 1.30 27.50
C VAL A 215 21.01 0.58 28.28
N SER A 216 20.39 -0.44 27.70
CA SER A 216 19.32 -1.23 28.33
C SER A 216 19.84 -2.44 29.11
N ARG A 217 21.12 -2.82 28.93
CA ARG A 217 21.73 -3.93 29.64
C ARG A 217 22.09 -3.56 31.09
N PRO A 218 21.99 -4.52 32.02
CA PRO A 218 22.51 -4.36 33.38
C PRO A 218 24.00 -3.98 33.31
N LEU A 219 24.41 -3.00 34.12
CA LEU A 219 25.72 -2.37 34.04
C LEU A 219 26.89 -3.37 34.27
N ASP A 220 26.65 -4.43 35.04
CA ASP A 220 27.55 -5.55 35.33
C ASP A 220 27.75 -6.54 34.15
N GLU A 221 26.90 -6.48 33.13
CA GLU A 221 26.98 -7.34 31.94
C GLU A 221 27.70 -6.67 30.75
N ILE A 222 28.11 -5.40 30.90
CA ILE A 222 28.75 -4.61 29.85
C ILE A 222 30.27 -4.65 30.02
N SER A 223 30.95 -5.45 29.20
CA SER A 223 32.41 -5.52 29.26
C SER A 223 33.07 -4.37 28.48
N ARG A 224 34.26 -3.94 28.91
CA ARG A 224 35.07 -2.95 28.16
C ARG A 224 35.38 -3.42 26.73
N THR A 225 35.43 -4.73 26.51
CA THR A 225 35.73 -5.34 25.21
C THR A 225 34.53 -5.25 24.26
N ASP A 226 33.30 -5.33 24.76
CA ASP A 226 32.08 -5.16 23.95
C ASP A 226 31.95 -3.73 23.43
N LEU A 227 32.30 -2.76 24.27
CA LEU A 227 32.28 -1.33 23.97
C LEU A 227 33.28 -0.94 22.88
N ASP A 228 34.52 -1.44 22.97
CA ASP A 228 35.56 -1.18 21.97
C ASP A 228 35.23 -1.88 20.62
N ALA A 229 34.60 -3.06 20.67
CA ALA A 229 34.17 -3.80 19.48
C ALA A 229 33.02 -3.12 18.71
N ILE A 230 32.13 -2.39 19.39
CA ILE A 230 31.09 -1.56 18.75
C ILE A 230 31.74 -0.40 18.02
N LEU A 231 32.68 0.31 18.66
CA LEU A 231 33.36 1.46 18.04
C LEU A 231 34.17 1.07 16.78
N ASP A 232 34.83 -0.08 16.80
CA ASP A 232 35.61 -0.56 15.66
C ASP A 232 34.73 -0.99 14.46
N ARG A 233 33.53 -1.54 14.69
CA ARG A 233 32.63 -1.99 13.61
C ARG A 233 32.05 -0.85 12.77
N TYR A 234 31.94 0.35 13.33
CA TYR A 234 31.29 1.49 12.69
C TYR A 234 32.24 2.63 12.32
N GLU A 235 33.56 2.39 12.37
CA GLU A 235 34.63 3.37 12.11
C GLU A 235 34.47 4.13 10.76
N ASP A 236 33.98 3.46 9.72
CA ASP A 236 33.79 4.04 8.37
C ASP A 236 32.39 4.66 8.14
N VAL A 237 31.50 4.53 9.13
CA VAL A 237 30.08 4.91 9.04
C VAL A 237 29.81 6.27 9.72
N VAL A 238 30.44 6.50 10.87
CA VAL A 238 30.30 7.73 11.68
C VAL A 238 31.49 8.67 11.47
N ASP A 239 31.23 9.97 11.45
CA ASP A 239 32.30 10.97 11.28
C ASP A 239 33.17 11.10 12.55
N ALA A 240 34.37 11.65 12.39
CA ALA A 240 35.38 11.71 13.45
C ALA A 240 34.95 12.53 14.68
N GLU A 241 34.04 13.49 14.54
CA GLU A 241 33.54 14.33 15.63
C GLU A 241 32.50 13.55 16.46
N THR A 242 31.63 12.80 15.78
CA THR A 242 30.66 11.89 16.40
C THR A 242 31.38 10.76 17.16
N ARG A 243 32.45 10.19 16.58
CA ARG A 243 33.28 9.16 17.23
C ARG A 243 33.89 9.62 18.56
N ALA A 244 34.50 10.81 18.58
CA ALA A 244 35.12 11.34 19.79
C ALA A 244 34.09 11.61 20.92
N THR A 245 32.82 11.84 20.56
CA THR A 245 31.73 12.03 21.51
C THR A 245 31.25 10.69 22.08
N LEU A 246 31.18 9.65 21.24
CA LEU A 246 30.85 8.29 21.66
C LEU A 246 31.92 7.70 22.59
N GLU A 247 33.20 7.90 22.29
CA GLU A 247 34.32 7.45 23.14
C GLU A 247 34.21 8.06 24.55
N ARG A 248 33.83 9.35 24.65
CA ARG A 248 33.65 10.03 25.94
C ARG A 248 32.43 9.51 26.73
N LEU A 249 31.32 9.26 26.04
CA LEU A 249 30.12 8.67 26.64
C LEU A 249 30.39 7.28 27.22
N ILE A 250 31.20 6.50 26.50
CA ILE A 250 31.60 5.15 26.90
C ILE A 250 32.52 5.18 28.13
N ASP A 251 33.43 6.15 28.22
CA ASP A 251 34.26 6.33 29.40
C ASP A 251 33.44 6.76 30.64
N ASP A 252 32.46 7.64 30.46
CA ASP A 252 31.54 8.05 31.53
C ASP A 252 30.62 6.89 31.99
N LEU A 253 30.20 6.01 31.07
CA LEU A 253 29.44 4.80 31.38
C LEU A 253 30.30 3.79 32.15
N LYS A 254 31.56 3.56 31.74
CA LYS A 254 32.52 2.69 32.45
C LYS A 254 32.75 3.16 33.90
N GLN A 255 32.72 4.46 34.16
CA GLN A 255 32.80 5.00 35.52
C GLN A 255 31.51 4.77 36.31
N SER A 256 30.35 4.96 35.67
CA SER A 256 29.04 4.76 36.31
C SER A 256 28.76 3.29 36.67
N VAL A 257 29.24 2.33 35.87
CA VAL A 257 29.21 0.89 36.19
C VAL A 257 30.00 0.63 37.48
N SER A 258 31.24 1.14 37.56
CA SER A 258 32.13 0.93 38.72
C SER A 258 31.52 1.52 40.00
N ASP A 259 30.92 2.71 39.92
CA ASP A 259 30.29 3.36 41.07
C ASP A 259 29.01 2.62 41.51
N LEU A 260 28.30 1.95 40.58
CA LEU A 260 27.12 1.14 40.88
C LEU A 260 27.48 -0.21 41.48
N GLU A 261 28.52 -0.90 41.00
CA GLU A 261 29.00 -2.16 41.57
C GLU A 261 29.41 -1.99 43.04
N ASP A 262 30.08 -0.88 43.37
CA ASP A 262 30.45 -0.52 44.73
C ASP A 262 29.22 -0.24 45.62
N GLU A 263 28.16 0.35 45.07
CA GLU A 263 26.93 0.67 45.80
C GLU A 263 25.98 -0.54 45.93
N LEU A 264 25.96 -1.43 44.93
CA LEU A 264 25.20 -2.68 44.94
C LEU A 264 25.77 -3.66 45.97
N ALA A 265 27.10 -3.76 46.07
CA ALA A 265 27.76 -4.53 47.14
C ALA A 265 27.36 -4.00 48.53
N ARG A 266 27.31 -2.68 48.70
CA ARG A 266 26.87 -2.03 49.94
C ARG A 266 25.39 -2.30 50.25
N LEU A 267 24.52 -2.25 49.25
CA LEU A 267 23.08 -2.49 49.40
C LEU A 267 22.73 -3.96 49.60
N MET A 268 23.45 -4.91 48.98
CA MET A 268 23.27 -6.34 49.21
C MET A 268 23.67 -6.75 50.63
N ASP A 269 24.74 -6.17 51.17
CA ASP A 269 25.13 -6.36 52.56
C ASP A 269 24.08 -5.80 53.54
N GLU A 270 23.48 -4.64 53.21
CA GLU A 270 22.50 -3.97 54.07
C GLU A 270 21.09 -4.57 53.95
N PHE A 271 20.70 -5.06 52.77
CA PHE A 271 19.41 -5.74 52.54
C PHE A 271 19.43 -7.20 53.01
N GLY A 272 20.57 -7.91 52.89
CA GLY A 272 20.74 -9.25 53.46
C GLY A 272 20.55 -9.23 54.99
N ALA A 273 21.14 -8.24 55.67
CA ALA A 273 20.98 -8.06 57.10
C ALA A 273 19.53 -7.74 57.54
N GLN A 274 18.77 -7.03 56.71
CA GLN A 274 17.38 -6.65 57.00
C GLN A 274 16.37 -7.75 56.63
N ALA A 275 16.63 -8.53 55.57
CA ALA A 275 15.79 -9.65 55.17
C ALA A 275 15.89 -10.81 56.16
N ASP A 276 17.09 -11.08 56.70
CA ASP A 276 17.28 -12.07 57.78
C ASP A 276 16.53 -11.65 59.05
N GLU A 277 16.55 -10.36 59.40
CA GLU A 277 15.85 -9.83 60.58
C GLU A 277 14.31 -9.87 60.44
N VAL A 278 13.77 -9.68 59.24
CA VAL A 278 12.32 -9.74 58.96
C VAL A 278 11.82 -11.17 58.78
N ALA A 279 12.60 -12.06 58.15
CA ALA A 279 12.27 -13.48 58.04
C ALA A 279 12.24 -14.16 59.41
N ASP A 280 13.17 -13.83 60.30
CA ASP A 280 13.17 -14.31 61.67
C ASP A 280 11.97 -13.78 62.48
N LEU A 281 11.55 -12.53 62.25
CA LEU A 281 10.41 -11.92 62.96
C LEU A 281 9.04 -12.44 62.48
N ALA A 282 8.89 -12.73 61.17
CA ALA A 282 7.63 -13.20 60.59
C ALA A 282 7.38 -14.70 60.78
N THR A 283 8.44 -15.50 60.92
CA THR A 283 8.35 -16.96 61.11
C THR A 283 8.43 -17.37 62.58
N GLN A 284 8.77 -16.45 63.49
CA GLN A 284 8.96 -16.72 64.91
C GLN A 284 7.71 -17.31 65.57
N ASP A 285 6.54 -16.70 65.33
CA ASP A 285 5.27 -17.12 65.93
C ASP A 285 4.77 -18.45 65.31
N ALA A 286 4.94 -18.64 64.01
CA ALA A 286 4.52 -19.86 63.32
C ALA A 286 5.40 -21.07 63.67
N ARG A 287 6.73 -20.87 63.79
CA ARG A 287 7.67 -21.89 64.29
C ARG A 287 7.45 -22.19 65.78
N ALA A 288 7.03 -21.21 66.59
CA ALA A 288 6.66 -21.43 68.00
C ALA A 288 5.38 -22.26 68.15
N GLU A 289 4.49 -22.25 67.15
CA GLU A 289 3.27 -23.07 67.07
C GLU A 289 3.48 -24.42 66.35
N GLY A 290 4.69 -24.71 65.89
CA GLY A 290 5.07 -25.99 65.28
C GLY A 290 4.77 -26.10 63.78
N TRP A 291 4.49 -25.00 63.10
CA TRP A 291 4.36 -24.93 61.65
C TRP A 291 5.66 -24.43 61.04
N ASP A 292 6.29 -25.26 60.21
CA ASP A 292 7.58 -24.94 59.56
C ASP A 292 7.33 -24.44 58.12
N PRO A 293 7.55 -23.15 57.82
CA PRO A 293 7.41 -22.62 56.47
C PRO A 293 8.42 -23.22 55.48
N ASP A 294 9.50 -23.80 55.99
CA ASP A 294 10.53 -24.48 55.20
C ASP A 294 10.18 -25.97 54.94
N ASP A 295 9.04 -26.46 55.48
CA ASP A 295 8.49 -27.79 55.21
C ASP A 295 7.49 -27.74 54.02
N PRO A 296 7.84 -28.27 52.84
CA PRO A 296 6.96 -28.28 51.67
C PRO A 296 5.65 -29.03 51.89
N GLN A 297 5.58 -29.95 52.88
CA GLN A 297 4.35 -30.68 53.21
C GLN A 297 3.33 -29.83 53.96
N ALA A 298 3.70 -28.61 54.36
CA ALA A 298 2.81 -27.64 54.96
C ALA A 298 1.81 -27.01 53.97
N TYR A 299 1.95 -27.27 52.65
CA TYR A 299 1.16 -26.65 51.59
C TYR A 299 0.38 -27.68 50.75
N ALA A 300 -0.93 -27.46 50.55
CA ALA A 300 -1.79 -28.34 49.75
C ALA A 300 -2.04 -27.79 48.32
N LEU A 301 -1.65 -28.53 47.28
CA LEU A 301 -1.90 -28.20 45.86
C LEU A 301 -2.97 -29.14 45.26
N GLY A 302 -3.90 -28.59 44.47
CA GLY A 302 -5.07 -29.29 43.90
C GLY A 302 -4.84 -29.99 42.55
N GLU A 303 -5.78 -30.86 42.17
CA GLU A 303 -5.70 -31.88 41.09
C GLU A 303 -5.75 -31.31 39.65
N SER A 304 -4.82 -31.75 38.78
CA SER A 304 -4.91 -31.65 37.31
C SER A 304 -4.47 -32.96 36.64
N GLU A 305 -5.23 -33.41 35.63
CA GLU A 305 -5.04 -34.68 34.92
C GLU A 305 -4.20 -34.48 33.63
N VAL A 306 -2.92 -34.84 33.70
CA VAL A 306 -2.00 -35.08 32.57
C VAL A 306 -1.51 -36.53 32.71
N PRO A 307 -1.22 -37.30 31.63
CA PRO A 307 -0.71 -38.65 31.76
C PRO A 307 0.53 -38.69 32.66
N TRP A 308 0.43 -39.45 33.75
CA TRP A 308 1.43 -39.46 34.81
C TRP A 308 2.67 -40.23 34.36
N VAL A 309 3.72 -39.51 33.97
CA VAL A 309 5.08 -40.06 33.95
C VAL A 309 5.58 -40.00 35.39
N GLU A 310 5.81 -41.15 36.02
CA GLU A 310 6.35 -41.20 37.38
C GLU A 310 7.68 -40.44 37.43
N VAL A 311 7.67 -39.28 38.10
CA VAL A 311 8.88 -38.52 38.41
C VAL A 311 9.61 -39.27 39.52
N PRO A 312 10.94 -39.51 39.40
CA PRO A 312 11.70 -40.14 40.47
C PRO A 312 11.52 -39.37 41.79
N ASP A 313 11.01 -40.05 42.81
CA ASP A 313 10.98 -39.51 44.18
C ASP A 313 12.40 -39.53 44.75
N ILE A 314 13.05 -38.37 44.69
CA ILE A 314 14.42 -38.16 45.17
C ILE A 314 14.48 -37.28 46.41
N ALA A 315 13.32 -36.85 46.95
CA ALA A 315 13.25 -35.78 47.93
C ALA A 315 13.63 -36.21 49.37
N GLU A 316 13.50 -37.50 49.74
CA GLU A 316 13.60 -37.91 51.16
C GLU A 316 14.41 -39.20 51.45
N VAL A 317 15.19 -39.76 50.52
CA VAL A 317 15.85 -41.08 50.75
C VAL A 317 17.38 -41.04 50.68
N ASP A 318 18.04 -41.33 51.80
CA ASP A 318 19.46 -41.73 51.84
C ASP A 318 19.65 -42.98 50.96
N GLY A 319 20.40 -42.86 49.85
CA GLY A 319 20.59 -43.93 48.86
C GLY A 319 19.64 -43.90 47.65
N ALA A 320 18.95 -42.79 47.38
CA ALA A 320 18.08 -42.62 46.20
C ALA A 320 18.77 -42.87 44.83
N PHE A 321 20.11 -42.79 44.78
CA PHE A 321 20.92 -43.15 43.62
C PHE A 321 21.91 -44.26 43.97
N GLU A 322 21.77 -45.42 43.30
CA GLU A 322 22.76 -46.49 43.30
C GLU A 322 23.26 -46.70 41.87
N GLU A 323 24.57 -46.91 41.67
CA GLU A 323 25.18 -47.05 40.32
C GLU A 323 24.60 -48.25 39.51
N GLY A 324 23.95 -49.21 40.19
CA GLY A 324 23.22 -50.33 39.58
C GLY A 324 21.73 -50.11 39.35
N ARG A 325 21.15 -48.98 39.81
CA ARG A 325 19.72 -48.66 39.74
C ARG A 325 19.52 -47.15 39.54
N ASP A 326 19.95 -46.66 38.37
CA ASP A 326 19.89 -45.25 37.96
C ASP A 326 18.42 -44.80 37.68
N PRO A 327 17.80 -44.01 38.57
CA PRO A 327 16.42 -43.57 38.41
C PRO A 327 16.26 -42.53 37.28
N TYR A 328 17.31 -41.77 36.96
CA TYR A 328 17.29 -40.79 35.87
C TYR A 328 17.33 -41.49 34.51
N ALA A 329 18.07 -42.58 34.39
CA ALA A 329 18.03 -43.43 33.20
C ALA A 329 16.65 -44.06 32.99
N ALA A 330 16.01 -44.56 34.05
CA ALA A 330 14.66 -45.13 33.99
C ALA A 330 13.61 -44.08 33.59
N TYR A 331 13.69 -42.88 34.17
CA TYR A 331 12.83 -41.74 33.79
C TYR A 331 13.06 -41.34 32.33
N ALA A 332 14.31 -41.26 31.88
CA ALA A 332 14.62 -40.98 30.49
C ALA A 332 14.10 -42.04 29.52
N ASP A 333 14.18 -43.32 29.88
CA ASP A 333 13.63 -44.40 29.07
C ASP A 333 12.10 -44.32 28.98
N ALA A 334 11.41 -43.93 30.07
CA ALA A 334 9.96 -43.70 30.06
C ALA A 334 9.56 -42.51 29.18
N VAL A 335 10.27 -41.38 29.29
CA VAL A 335 10.03 -40.20 28.45
C VAL A 335 10.31 -40.52 26.97
N LEU A 336 11.42 -41.19 26.68
CA LEU A 336 11.76 -41.60 25.32
C LEU A 336 10.71 -42.56 24.75
N ALA A 337 10.21 -43.52 25.54
CA ALA A 337 9.15 -44.42 25.10
C ALA A 337 7.85 -43.69 24.77
N ALA A 338 7.48 -42.66 25.55
CA ALA A 338 6.33 -41.81 25.26
C ALA A 338 6.53 -41.02 23.95
N LEU A 339 7.70 -40.39 23.77
CA LEU A 339 8.02 -39.64 22.56
C LEU A 339 8.14 -40.53 21.31
N GLU A 340 8.67 -41.75 21.45
CA GLU A 340 8.76 -42.72 20.35
C GLU A 340 7.38 -43.23 19.90
N ALA A 341 6.41 -43.32 20.82
CA ALA A 341 5.04 -43.73 20.49
C ALA A 341 4.34 -42.72 19.56
N ASP A 342 4.75 -41.46 19.62
CA ASP A 342 4.22 -40.36 18.80
C ASP A 342 4.89 -40.26 17.42
N VAL A 343 5.92 -41.08 17.15
CA VAL A 343 6.74 -41.05 15.94
C VAL A 343 6.52 -42.31 15.10
N SER A 344 6.30 -42.13 13.79
CA SER A 344 6.28 -43.22 12.81
C SER A 344 7.36 -42.98 11.77
N GLY A 345 8.47 -43.73 11.86
CA GLY A 345 9.63 -43.53 11.01
C GLY A 345 10.46 -42.32 11.46
N ARG A 346 10.65 -41.32 10.59
CA ARG A 346 11.31 -40.03 10.91
C ARG A 346 10.33 -38.85 10.97
N VAL A 347 9.05 -39.14 11.20
CA VAL A 347 7.98 -38.13 11.21
C VAL A 347 7.16 -38.29 12.48
N VAL A 348 6.90 -37.17 13.15
CA VAL A 348 6.01 -37.10 14.32
C VAL A 348 4.57 -37.15 13.82
N VAL A 349 3.86 -38.24 14.12
CA VAL A 349 2.48 -38.47 13.67
C VAL A 349 1.44 -37.97 14.68
N LEU A 350 1.78 -37.94 15.97
CA LEU A 350 0.97 -37.38 17.05
C LEU A 350 1.61 -36.09 17.57
N ARG A 351 1.61 -35.04 16.75
CA ARG A 351 2.33 -33.78 17.05
C ARG A 351 1.86 -33.09 18.34
N ALA A 352 0.56 -33.11 18.63
CA ALA A 352 0.03 -32.52 19.86
C ALA A 352 0.53 -33.26 21.11
N ASP A 353 0.46 -34.59 21.10
CA ASP A 353 0.92 -35.45 22.20
C ASP A 353 2.44 -35.34 22.38
N PHE A 354 3.20 -35.29 21.27
CA PHE A 354 4.64 -35.09 21.31
C PHE A 354 5.03 -33.78 22.00
N VAL A 355 4.41 -32.65 21.64
CA VAL A 355 4.67 -31.35 22.29
C VAL A 355 4.29 -31.39 23.77
N ALA A 356 3.16 -32.00 24.11
CA ALA A 356 2.73 -32.14 25.51
C ALA A 356 3.74 -32.96 26.34
N ASN A 357 4.23 -34.08 25.79
CA ASN A 357 5.25 -34.92 26.39
C ASN A 357 6.58 -34.18 26.58
N VAL A 358 7.01 -33.37 25.59
CA VAL A 358 8.22 -32.53 25.69
C VAL A 358 8.07 -31.46 26.78
N ARG A 359 6.92 -30.77 26.85
CA ARG A 359 6.65 -29.74 27.88
C ARG A 359 6.63 -30.35 29.28
N ALA A 360 5.93 -31.47 29.45
CA ALA A 360 5.89 -32.21 30.72
C ALA A 360 7.30 -32.64 31.16
N TRP A 361 8.10 -33.18 30.23
CA TRP A 361 9.48 -33.55 30.50
C TRP A 361 10.33 -32.35 30.97
N ARG A 362 10.24 -31.19 30.32
CA ARG A 362 10.99 -29.99 30.70
C ARG A 362 10.58 -29.45 32.07
N ALA A 363 9.28 -29.39 32.35
CA ALA A 363 8.76 -28.96 33.65
C ALA A 363 9.27 -29.88 34.77
N ASN A 364 9.18 -31.20 34.57
CA ASN A 364 9.70 -32.20 35.51
C ASN A 364 11.22 -32.12 35.65
N SER A 365 11.96 -31.84 34.56
CA SER A 365 13.43 -31.71 34.61
C SER A 365 13.85 -30.49 35.43
N ALA A 366 13.13 -29.37 35.31
CA ALA A 366 13.37 -28.18 36.13
C ALA A 366 13.08 -28.45 37.62
N ALA A 367 12.00 -29.17 37.93
CA ALA A 367 11.70 -29.59 39.31
C ALA A 367 12.77 -30.53 39.87
N LEU A 368 13.24 -31.50 39.09
CA LEU A 368 14.34 -32.40 39.48
C LEU A 368 15.67 -31.66 39.67
N GLU A 369 15.95 -30.65 38.85
CA GLU A 369 17.14 -29.80 39.00
C GLU A 369 17.12 -29.00 40.30
N ILE A 370 15.96 -28.41 40.65
CA ILE A 370 15.75 -27.74 41.94
C ILE A 370 15.94 -28.73 43.09
N ALA A 371 15.28 -29.90 43.03
CA ALA A 371 15.40 -30.93 44.06
C ALA A 371 16.83 -31.47 44.22
N LEU A 372 17.61 -31.56 43.14
CA LEU A 372 19.03 -31.92 43.20
C LEU A 372 19.89 -30.81 43.81
N ARG A 373 19.59 -29.54 43.49
CA ARG A 373 20.30 -28.38 44.04
C ARG A 373 20.09 -28.25 45.55
N ASP A 374 18.88 -28.53 46.02
CA ASP A 374 18.48 -28.31 47.41
C ASP A 374 18.92 -29.47 48.35
N ARG A 375 19.38 -30.60 47.79
CA ARG A 375 19.88 -31.75 48.57
C ARG A 375 21.35 -31.61 48.95
N MET A 376 21.62 -31.61 50.26
CA MET A 376 22.98 -31.76 50.78
C MET A 376 23.52 -33.18 50.53
N GLY A 377 24.56 -33.31 49.71
CA GLY A 377 25.29 -34.58 49.52
C GLY A 377 25.10 -35.31 48.19
N VAL A 378 24.57 -34.65 47.15
CA VAL A 378 24.49 -35.22 45.79
C VAL A 378 25.88 -35.61 45.29
N SER A 379 26.03 -36.88 44.87
CA SER A 379 27.30 -37.38 44.37
C SER A 379 27.56 -36.92 42.94
N LEU A 380 28.84 -36.75 42.55
CA LEU A 380 29.21 -36.45 41.16
C LEU A 380 28.68 -37.50 40.16
N ALA A 381 28.55 -38.76 40.61
CA ALA A 381 27.98 -39.83 39.80
C ALA A 381 26.47 -39.62 39.54
N GLU A 382 25.73 -39.15 40.54
CA GLU A 382 24.31 -38.82 40.45
C GLU A 382 24.06 -37.61 39.53
N THR A 383 24.85 -36.54 39.68
CA THR A 383 24.79 -35.37 38.78
C THR A 383 25.08 -35.76 37.33
N ASN A 384 26.10 -36.60 37.09
CA ASN A 384 26.42 -37.08 35.75
C ASN A 384 25.32 -37.97 35.17
N ALA A 385 24.65 -38.78 35.98
CA ALA A 385 23.53 -39.61 35.55
C ALA A 385 22.32 -38.75 35.13
N PHE A 386 21.96 -37.74 35.94
CA PHE A 386 20.93 -36.76 35.59
C PHE A 386 21.24 -36.02 34.28
N LEU A 387 22.45 -35.46 34.14
CA LEU A 387 22.87 -34.76 32.92
C LEU A 387 22.89 -35.70 31.70
N LYS A 388 23.29 -36.96 31.88
CA LYS A 388 23.28 -37.95 30.80
C LYS A 388 21.85 -38.28 30.37
N ALA A 389 20.91 -38.43 31.30
CA ALA A 389 19.49 -38.62 31.03
C ALA A 389 18.89 -37.42 30.27
N GLN A 390 19.16 -36.19 30.73
CA GLN A 390 18.70 -34.96 30.07
C GLN A 390 19.27 -34.83 28.65
N ASN A 391 20.55 -35.14 28.44
CA ASN A 391 21.19 -35.10 27.13
C ASN A 391 20.63 -36.15 26.16
N ARG A 392 20.25 -37.35 26.65
CA ARG A 392 19.60 -38.38 25.81
C ARG A 392 18.27 -37.88 25.27
N ILE A 393 17.41 -37.36 26.14
CA ILE A 393 16.07 -36.87 25.76
C ILE A 393 16.21 -35.65 24.85
N THR A 394 17.07 -34.69 25.21
CA THR A 394 17.34 -33.50 24.38
C THR A 394 17.84 -33.89 23.00
N GLY A 395 18.76 -34.86 22.90
CA GLY A 395 19.28 -35.36 21.63
C GLY A 395 18.23 -36.08 20.78
N PHE A 396 17.19 -36.65 21.39
CA PHE A 396 16.05 -37.20 20.68
C PHE A 396 15.11 -36.09 20.18
N VAL A 397 14.71 -35.16 21.06
CA VAL A 397 13.80 -34.05 20.71
C VAL A 397 14.37 -33.18 19.58
N ARG A 398 15.68 -32.88 19.61
CA ARG A 398 16.37 -32.08 18.57
C ARG A 398 16.37 -32.69 17.17
N GLN A 399 15.95 -33.94 17.02
CA GLN A 399 15.76 -34.55 15.70
C GLN A 399 14.46 -34.09 15.03
N PHE A 400 13.52 -33.57 15.82
CA PHE A 400 12.15 -33.26 15.39
C PHE A 400 11.73 -31.81 15.68
N MET A 401 12.28 -31.19 16.74
CA MET A 401 11.92 -29.84 17.16
C MET A 401 13.15 -29.00 17.46
N ASP A 402 13.03 -27.69 17.19
CA ASP A 402 14.03 -26.70 17.58
C ASP A 402 13.96 -26.38 19.08
N ALA A 403 14.90 -25.54 19.55
CA ALA A 403 14.96 -25.12 20.95
C ALA A 403 13.75 -24.29 21.41
N SER A 404 13.02 -23.72 20.45
CA SER A 404 11.83 -22.90 20.66
C SER A 404 10.56 -23.71 20.42
N ASP A 405 10.57 -25.04 20.48
CA ASP A 405 9.38 -25.88 20.32
C ASP A 405 8.64 -25.77 18.99
N TRP A 406 9.34 -25.43 17.90
CA TRP A 406 8.81 -25.59 16.55
C TRP A 406 9.29 -26.87 15.93
N PHE A 407 8.40 -27.58 15.22
CA PHE A 407 8.82 -28.74 14.45
C PHE A 407 9.76 -28.34 13.30
N GLU A 408 10.84 -29.10 13.13
CA GLU A 408 11.83 -28.92 12.05
C GLU A 408 11.18 -29.05 10.67
N ASP A 409 10.18 -29.93 10.54
CA ASP A 409 9.39 -30.14 9.32
C ASP A 409 8.12 -29.28 9.26
N SER A 410 7.99 -28.27 10.11
CA SER A 410 6.85 -27.35 10.08
C SER A 410 6.87 -26.48 8.80
N PRO A 411 5.75 -26.37 8.07
CA PRO A 411 5.63 -25.48 6.91
C PRO A 411 5.55 -24.00 7.31
N VAL A 412 5.49 -23.69 8.61
CA VAL A 412 5.41 -22.32 9.13
C VAL A 412 6.73 -21.59 8.87
N PRO A 413 6.70 -20.43 8.18
CA PRO A 413 7.89 -19.62 7.91
C PRO A 413 8.62 -19.17 9.18
N ALA A 414 9.96 -19.07 9.13
CA ALA A 414 10.80 -18.75 10.29
C ALA A 414 10.52 -17.36 10.87
N ASP A 415 10.19 -16.38 10.03
CA ASP A 415 9.80 -15.03 10.46
C ASP A 415 8.50 -15.03 11.26
N LEU A 416 7.52 -15.86 10.89
CA LEU A 416 6.28 -16.02 11.66
C LEU A 416 6.55 -16.68 13.02
N ARG A 417 7.42 -17.70 13.06
CA ARG A 417 7.82 -18.37 14.32
C ARG A 417 8.42 -17.36 15.29
N VAL A 418 9.35 -16.54 14.81
CA VAL A 418 9.98 -15.47 15.60
C VAL A 418 8.94 -14.47 16.09
N GLN A 419 8.03 -13.99 15.23
CA GLN A 419 7.00 -13.04 15.63
C GLN A 419 6.08 -13.59 16.74
N VAL A 420 5.70 -14.87 16.66
CA VAL A 420 4.89 -15.51 17.70
C VAL A 420 5.65 -15.55 19.03
N ASP A 421 6.91 -15.99 19.01
CA ASP A 421 7.70 -16.20 20.23
C ASP A 421 8.22 -14.90 20.86
N THR A 422 8.59 -13.89 20.05
CA THR A 422 9.29 -12.69 20.56
C THR A 422 8.41 -11.45 20.61
N VAL A 423 7.35 -11.38 19.80
CA VAL A 423 6.47 -10.20 19.76
C VAL A 423 5.13 -10.48 20.44
N LEU A 424 4.48 -11.59 20.07
CA LEU A 424 3.14 -11.92 20.55
C LEU A 424 3.16 -12.57 21.94
N LYS A 425 4.09 -13.50 22.22
CA LYS A 425 4.16 -14.19 23.51
C LYS A 425 4.36 -13.27 24.70
N PRO A 426 5.27 -12.26 24.70
CA PRO A 426 5.40 -11.35 25.83
C PRO A 426 4.14 -10.51 26.12
N ARG A 427 3.24 -10.36 25.14
CA ARG A 427 2.02 -9.54 25.25
C ARG A 427 0.78 -10.38 25.56
N PHE A 428 0.65 -11.56 24.94
CA PHE A 428 -0.58 -12.36 24.98
C PHE A 428 -0.38 -13.78 25.53
N ASP A 429 0.83 -14.11 25.99
CA ASP A 429 1.29 -15.37 26.59
C ASP A 429 0.46 -16.61 26.22
N ALA A 430 -0.55 -16.96 27.00
CA ALA A 430 -1.40 -18.13 26.78
C ALA A 430 -2.02 -18.20 25.37
N LEU A 431 -2.44 -17.07 24.79
CA LEU A 431 -2.99 -17.03 23.42
C LEU A 431 -1.91 -17.24 22.37
N ALA A 432 -0.68 -16.77 22.60
CA ALA A 432 0.43 -16.99 21.69
C ALA A 432 0.87 -18.46 21.71
N ASP A 433 0.89 -19.10 22.89
CA ASP A 433 1.17 -20.54 23.00
C ASP A 433 0.10 -21.39 22.30
N GLN A 434 -1.19 -21.03 22.45
CA GLN A 434 -2.26 -21.69 21.69
C GLN A 434 -2.12 -21.49 20.18
N MET A 435 -1.74 -20.28 19.74
CA MET A 435 -1.48 -20.02 18.32
C MET A 435 -0.36 -20.90 17.79
N LYS A 436 0.74 -21.00 18.53
CA LYS A 436 1.90 -21.83 18.21
C LYS A 436 1.54 -23.30 18.12
N ASP A 437 0.79 -23.81 19.09
CA ASP A 437 0.35 -25.21 19.11
C ASP A 437 -0.48 -25.52 17.86
N ASN A 438 -1.41 -24.65 17.50
CA ASN A 438 -2.22 -24.81 16.28
C ASN A 438 -1.38 -24.74 14.99
N LEU A 439 -0.42 -23.82 14.92
CA LEU A 439 0.48 -23.67 13.78
C LEU A 439 1.42 -24.88 13.64
N ASN A 440 1.84 -25.48 14.75
CA ASN A 440 2.65 -26.70 14.77
C ASN A 440 1.90 -27.93 14.23
N LEU A 441 0.56 -27.90 14.20
CA LEU A 441 -0.24 -28.96 13.57
C LEU A 441 -0.24 -28.87 12.03
N TRP A 442 0.24 -27.77 11.43
CA TRP A 442 0.27 -27.64 9.98
C TRP A 442 1.31 -28.60 9.38
N THR A 443 0.90 -29.29 8.32
CA THR A 443 1.73 -30.27 7.61
C THR A 443 1.73 -29.97 6.11
N GLY A 444 2.84 -30.18 5.41
CA GLY A 444 2.92 -30.01 3.96
C GLY A 444 4.23 -29.38 3.51
N GLY A 445 4.45 -29.29 2.20
CA GLY A 445 5.67 -28.71 1.61
C GLY A 445 5.68 -27.18 1.48
N GLY A 446 4.71 -26.50 2.08
CA GLY A 446 4.54 -25.04 2.02
C GLY A 446 3.13 -24.60 2.39
N LEU A 447 2.92 -23.28 2.43
CA LEU A 447 1.62 -22.67 2.72
C LEU A 447 0.71 -22.70 1.47
N ASP A 448 -0.54 -23.11 1.65
CA ASP A 448 -1.60 -22.87 0.65
C ASP A 448 -2.09 -21.40 0.67
N LEU A 449 -3.07 -21.07 -0.17
CA LEU A 449 -3.58 -19.70 -0.28
C LEU A 449 -4.24 -19.21 1.02
N GLU A 450 -5.02 -20.05 1.71
CA GLU A 450 -5.69 -19.69 2.97
C GLU A 450 -4.66 -19.52 4.09
N GLN A 451 -3.70 -20.44 4.17
CA GLN A 451 -2.58 -20.38 5.10
C GLN A 451 -1.72 -19.13 4.86
N THR A 452 -1.51 -18.74 3.59
CA THR A 452 -0.77 -17.53 3.22
C THR A 452 -1.50 -16.26 3.67
N GLN A 453 -2.82 -16.19 3.49
CA GLN A 453 -3.63 -15.04 3.93
C GLN A 453 -3.65 -14.91 5.45
N LEU A 454 -3.79 -16.02 6.17
CA LEU A 454 -3.71 -16.02 7.63
C LEU A 454 -2.32 -15.62 8.11
N TYR A 455 -1.25 -16.16 7.51
CA TYR A 455 0.13 -15.77 7.80
C TYR A 455 0.32 -14.25 7.66
N GLN A 456 -0.06 -13.67 6.51
CA GLN A 456 0.06 -12.23 6.28
C GLN A 456 -0.70 -11.41 7.32
N THR A 457 -1.86 -11.89 7.76
CA THR A 457 -2.67 -11.22 8.78
C THR A 457 -2.04 -11.30 10.16
N ILE A 458 -1.53 -12.48 10.56
CA ILE A 458 -0.81 -12.65 11.85
C ILE A 458 0.46 -11.80 11.85
N SER A 459 1.21 -11.79 10.76
CA SER A 459 2.43 -10.99 10.69
C SER A 459 2.17 -9.49 10.69
N ALA A 460 1.11 -9.02 10.03
CA ALA A 460 0.67 -7.64 10.16
C ALA A 460 0.28 -7.31 11.60
N PHE A 461 -0.45 -8.20 12.28
CA PHE A 461 -0.83 -8.02 13.68
C PHE A 461 0.40 -7.98 14.59
N ALA A 462 1.36 -8.89 14.42
CA ALA A 462 2.61 -8.87 15.18
C ALA A 462 3.40 -7.58 14.92
N GLY A 463 3.53 -7.14 13.66
CA GLY A 463 4.15 -5.85 13.34
C GLY A 463 3.45 -4.66 13.96
N ALA A 464 2.11 -4.67 14.03
CA ALA A 464 1.37 -3.67 14.79
C ALA A 464 1.72 -3.71 16.28
N MET A 465 1.76 -4.90 16.87
CA MET A 465 2.01 -5.07 18.30
C MET A 465 3.45 -4.73 18.70
N SER A 466 4.42 -4.84 17.80
CA SER A 466 5.81 -4.47 18.09
C SER A 466 5.99 -2.98 18.40
N THR A 467 5.06 -2.12 17.96
CA THR A 467 5.10 -0.67 18.25
C THR A 467 4.21 -0.25 19.41
N VAL A 468 3.37 -1.16 19.91
CA VAL A 468 2.51 -0.93 21.07
C VAL A 468 3.26 -1.30 22.34
N ALA A 469 3.56 -0.29 23.16
CA ALA A 469 4.23 -0.46 24.46
C ALA A 469 3.23 -0.72 25.60
N GLU A 470 2.15 0.09 25.71
CA GLU A 470 1.09 -0.04 26.71
C GLU A 470 -0.30 -0.09 26.04
N GLY A 471 -1.27 -0.79 26.63
CA GLY A 471 -2.64 -0.86 26.14
C GLY A 471 -2.91 -1.94 25.07
N PHE A 472 -2.00 -2.91 24.92
CA PHE A 472 -2.16 -4.04 24.00
C PHE A 472 -3.34 -4.95 24.38
N GLU A 473 -3.81 -4.90 25.64
CA GLU A 473 -4.92 -5.70 26.15
C GLU A 473 -6.22 -5.44 25.37
N ALA A 474 -6.39 -4.22 24.82
CA ALA A 474 -7.52 -3.87 23.96
C ALA A 474 -7.57 -4.72 22.65
N TYR A 475 -6.46 -5.35 22.28
CA TYR A 475 -6.34 -6.22 21.11
C TYR A 475 -6.45 -7.71 21.45
N GLY A 476 -6.77 -8.07 22.70
CA GLY A 476 -6.96 -9.47 23.11
C GLY A 476 -8.02 -10.21 22.28
N GLU A 477 -9.13 -9.55 21.93
CA GLU A 477 -10.18 -10.13 21.07
C GLU A 477 -9.67 -10.38 19.63
N VAL A 478 -8.80 -9.50 19.12
CA VAL A 478 -8.17 -9.67 17.81
C VAL A 478 -7.26 -10.88 17.84
N MET A 479 -6.38 -10.98 18.85
CA MET A 479 -5.49 -12.11 19.04
C MET A 479 -6.27 -13.43 19.16
N GLN A 480 -7.33 -13.46 19.98
CA GLN A 480 -8.18 -14.64 20.15
C GLN A 480 -8.85 -15.08 18.83
N THR A 481 -9.25 -14.12 17.99
CA THR A 481 -9.82 -14.40 16.66
C THR A 481 -8.78 -15.04 15.75
N LEU A 482 -7.53 -14.55 15.77
CA LEU A 482 -6.43 -15.12 15.00
C LEU A 482 -6.05 -16.53 15.49
N VAL A 483 -6.05 -16.77 16.80
CA VAL A 483 -5.88 -18.11 17.39
C VAL A 483 -6.99 -19.06 16.91
N HIS A 484 -8.24 -18.61 16.90
CA HIS A 484 -9.34 -19.43 16.37
C HIS A 484 -9.16 -19.74 14.89
N ALA A 485 -8.66 -18.78 14.11
CA ALA A 485 -8.42 -18.98 12.68
C ALA A 485 -7.35 -20.06 12.41
N THR A 486 -6.30 -20.17 13.24
CA THR A 486 -5.26 -21.20 13.05
C THR A 486 -5.78 -22.63 13.22
N THR A 487 -6.90 -22.83 13.93
CA THR A 487 -7.56 -24.15 14.09
C THR A 487 -8.48 -24.54 12.93
N ARG A 488 -8.94 -23.60 12.09
CA ARG A 488 -10.06 -23.79 11.15
C ARG A 488 -9.67 -23.92 9.67
N ILE A 489 -8.38 -23.97 9.37
CA ILE A 489 -7.91 -24.06 7.99
C ILE A 489 -8.38 -25.39 7.38
N GLY A 490 -9.19 -25.28 6.32
CA GLY A 490 -10.02 -26.36 5.77
C GLY A 490 -11.50 -25.97 5.61
N VAL A 491 -11.96 -24.91 6.30
CA VAL A 491 -13.34 -24.38 6.22
C VAL A 491 -13.38 -22.95 5.64
N GLY A 492 -12.23 -22.38 5.25
CA GLY A 492 -12.09 -21.00 4.81
C GLY A 492 -11.80 -20.06 5.98
N PHE A 493 -10.69 -19.32 5.87
CA PHE A 493 -10.39 -18.22 6.79
C PHE A 493 -11.40 -17.08 6.59
N VAL A 494 -12.23 -16.83 7.62
CA VAL A 494 -13.17 -15.69 7.64
C VAL A 494 -13.03 -14.98 8.98
N PRO A 495 -12.41 -13.79 9.02
CA PRO A 495 -12.46 -12.95 10.19
C PRO A 495 -13.90 -12.56 10.48
N VAL A 496 -14.32 -12.69 11.75
CA VAL A 496 -15.62 -12.18 12.20
C VAL A 496 -15.55 -10.65 12.25
N VAL A 497 -16.64 -9.98 11.86
CA VAL A 497 -16.77 -8.50 11.77
C VAL A 497 -16.02 -7.78 12.88
N GLY A 498 -15.15 -6.83 12.54
CA GLY A 498 -14.41 -6.03 13.53
C GLY A 498 -12.97 -5.71 13.12
N PRO A 499 -12.11 -5.30 14.07
CA PRO A 499 -10.75 -4.87 13.80
C PRO A 499 -9.90 -5.93 13.11
N THR A 500 -10.09 -7.22 13.42
CA THR A 500 -9.39 -8.32 12.75
C THR A 500 -9.75 -8.42 11.27
N LEU A 501 -11.04 -8.23 10.94
CA LEU A 501 -11.50 -8.18 9.55
C LEU A 501 -10.94 -6.97 8.83
N ASP A 502 -11.00 -5.80 9.47
CA ASP A 502 -10.46 -4.54 8.98
C ASP A 502 -8.96 -4.63 8.64
N LEU A 503 -8.15 -5.19 9.55
CA LEU A 503 -6.73 -5.47 9.34
C LEU A 503 -6.51 -6.42 8.17
N CYS A 504 -7.28 -7.50 8.17
CA CYS A 504 -7.13 -8.55 7.19
C CYS A 504 -7.49 -8.07 5.77
N GLU A 505 -8.60 -7.36 5.60
CA GLU A 505 -9.01 -6.76 4.33
C GLU A 505 -7.97 -5.75 3.82
N ALA A 506 -7.41 -4.94 4.73
CA ALA A 506 -6.36 -3.99 4.38
C ALA A 506 -5.07 -4.66 3.89
N VAL A 507 -4.67 -5.74 4.56
CA VAL A 507 -3.40 -6.46 4.31
C VAL A 507 -3.49 -7.40 3.11
N THR A 508 -4.53 -8.23 3.07
CA THR A 508 -4.73 -9.23 2.00
C THR A 508 -5.28 -8.59 0.72
N GLY A 509 -6.08 -7.52 0.84
CA GLY A 509 -6.74 -6.88 -0.30
C GLY A 509 -7.93 -7.65 -0.85
N THR A 510 -8.48 -8.60 -0.09
CA THR A 510 -9.66 -9.40 -0.47
C THR A 510 -10.81 -9.15 0.50
N GLU A 511 -12.00 -8.88 -0.04
CA GLU A 511 -13.23 -8.69 0.76
C GLU A 511 -13.53 -9.93 1.60
N TRP A 512 -13.86 -9.74 2.88
CA TRP A 512 -14.07 -10.81 3.86
C TRP A 512 -12.86 -11.74 4.08
N CYS A 513 -11.69 -11.40 3.51
CA CYS A 513 -10.50 -12.23 3.48
C CYS A 513 -10.70 -13.62 2.88
N LEU A 514 -11.68 -13.74 2.00
CA LEU A 514 -11.96 -14.99 1.32
C LEU A 514 -11.07 -15.14 0.09
N PRO A 515 -10.55 -16.35 -0.20
CA PRO A 515 -9.88 -16.65 -1.46
C PRO A 515 -10.72 -16.32 -2.71
N ALA A 516 -12.04 -16.51 -2.61
CA ALA A 516 -13.02 -16.19 -3.65
C ALA A 516 -13.64 -14.78 -3.49
N GLY A 517 -13.15 -14.00 -2.52
CA GLY A 517 -13.60 -12.64 -2.25
C GLY A 517 -13.24 -11.68 -3.39
N ARG A 518 -14.00 -10.60 -3.50
CA ARG A 518 -13.71 -9.54 -4.46
C ARG A 518 -12.41 -8.83 -4.07
N GLU A 519 -11.58 -8.52 -5.06
CA GLU A 519 -10.39 -7.71 -4.83
C GLU A 519 -10.79 -6.27 -4.44
N LEU A 520 -10.19 -5.77 -3.37
CA LEU A 520 -10.40 -4.44 -2.83
C LEU A 520 -9.50 -3.44 -3.56
N SER A 521 -10.05 -2.26 -3.83
CA SER A 521 -9.24 -1.15 -4.33
C SER A 521 -8.27 -0.66 -3.26
N ASP A 522 -7.27 0.14 -3.64
CA ASP A 522 -6.31 0.69 -2.69
C ASP A 522 -7.02 1.52 -1.61
N GLU A 523 -8.05 2.26 -2.02
CA GLU A 523 -8.86 3.11 -1.16
C GLU A 523 -9.71 2.27 -0.19
N GLU A 524 -10.32 1.19 -0.68
CA GLU A 524 -11.09 0.27 0.17
C GLU A 524 -10.19 -0.41 1.21
N ARG A 525 -8.92 -0.68 0.86
CA ARG A 525 -7.92 -1.23 1.78
C ARG A 525 -7.44 -0.21 2.80
N ILE A 526 -7.17 1.03 2.38
CA ILE A 526 -6.83 2.14 3.29
C ILE A 526 -7.97 2.34 4.29
N PHE A 527 -9.21 2.38 3.80
CA PHE A 527 -10.38 2.57 4.64
C PHE A 527 -10.58 1.41 5.63
N SER A 528 -10.42 0.18 5.17
CA SER A 528 -10.46 -0.99 6.06
C SER A 528 -9.37 -0.89 7.12
N GLY A 529 -8.15 -0.49 6.74
CA GLY A 529 -7.05 -0.38 7.68
C GLY A 529 -7.23 0.72 8.75
N LEU A 530 -7.88 1.83 8.40
CA LEU A 530 -8.29 2.85 9.38
C LEU A 530 -9.21 2.27 10.48
N GLY A 531 -10.00 1.24 10.16
CA GLY A 531 -10.86 0.53 11.10
C GLY A 531 -10.13 -0.31 12.15
N PHE A 532 -8.91 -0.78 11.87
CA PHE A 532 -8.10 -1.58 12.80
C PHE A 532 -7.26 -0.74 13.78
N GLY A 533 -6.79 0.45 13.36
CA GLY A 533 -5.81 1.24 14.12
C GLY A 533 -6.38 2.28 15.10
N LEU A 534 -7.66 2.19 15.46
CA LEU A 534 -8.37 3.15 16.33
C LEU A 534 -7.53 3.45 17.59
N GLY A 535 -7.10 4.71 17.75
CA GLY A 535 -6.26 5.22 18.85
C GLY A 535 -4.80 5.54 18.50
N ALA A 536 -4.15 4.78 17.60
CA ALA A 536 -2.71 4.88 17.33
C ALA A 536 -2.30 4.53 15.87
N VAL A 537 -3.16 4.85 14.90
CA VAL A 537 -3.02 4.54 13.46
C VAL A 537 -1.61 4.78 12.89
N GLY A 538 -0.92 5.86 13.27
CA GLY A 538 0.44 6.13 12.77
C GLY A 538 1.46 5.06 13.15
N HIS A 539 1.66 4.83 14.46
CA HIS A 539 2.67 3.88 14.95
C HIS A 539 2.32 2.43 14.63
N ILE A 540 1.03 2.09 14.72
CA ILE A 540 0.53 0.76 14.40
C ILE A 540 0.82 0.43 12.93
N TRP A 541 0.40 1.29 12.00
CA TRP A 541 0.56 1.01 10.58
C TRP A 541 2.01 1.16 10.09
N HIS A 542 2.85 1.95 10.78
CA HIS A 542 4.29 1.89 10.59
C HIS A 542 4.89 0.54 10.97
N GLY A 543 4.46 -0.02 12.11
CA GLY A 543 4.86 -1.37 12.52
C GLY A 543 4.39 -2.44 11.53
N VAL A 544 3.15 -2.32 11.03
CA VAL A 544 2.64 -3.20 9.96
C VAL A 544 3.46 -3.06 8.67
N ALA A 545 3.80 -1.85 8.24
CA ALA A 545 4.59 -1.63 7.03
C ALA A 545 6.04 -2.16 7.16
N ALA A 546 6.58 -2.17 8.38
CA ALA A 546 7.91 -2.71 8.69
C ALA A 546 7.91 -4.24 8.85
N ALA A 547 6.74 -4.88 8.94
CA ALA A 547 6.65 -6.33 8.99
C ALA A 547 7.09 -6.93 7.64
N GLY A 548 8.24 -7.61 7.61
CA GLY A 548 8.86 -8.16 6.40
C GLY A 548 8.06 -9.24 5.66
N ALA A 549 6.92 -9.65 6.21
CA ALA A 549 6.04 -10.70 5.69
C ALA A 549 4.99 -10.22 4.68
N LEU A 550 4.81 -8.89 4.53
CA LEU A 550 3.74 -8.34 3.71
C LEU A 550 4.10 -8.22 2.22
N PRO A 551 3.12 -8.43 1.32
CA PRO A 551 3.34 -8.16 -0.09
C PRO A 551 3.60 -6.65 -0.31
N PRO A 552 4.36 -6.25 -1.36
CA PRO A 552 4.72 -4.84 -1.60
C PRO A 552 3.52 -3.88 -1.63
N ARG A 553 2.38 -4.35 -2.14
CA ARG A 553 1.13 -3.57 -2.15
C ARG A 553 0.58 -3.35 -0.73
N GLY A 554 0.64 -4.37 0.13
CA GLY A 554 0.25 -4.27 1.55
C GLY A 554 1.16 -3.31 2.33
N ILE A 555 2.48 -3.38 2.10
CA ILE A 555 3.46 -2.45 2.71
C ILE A 555 3.16 -1.01 2.31
N ARG A 556 2.91 -0.74 1.01
CA ARG A 556 2.56 0.60 0.55
C ARG A 556 1.25 1.09 1.19
N ILE A 557 0.21 0.26 1.22
CA ILE A 557 -1.08 0.64 1.83
C ILE A 557 -0.92 0.95 3.31
N ALA A 558 -0.18 0.13 4.05
CA ALA A 558 0.16 0.39 5.45
C ALA A 558 0.91 1.74 5.60
N GLY A 559 1.86 2.02 4.71
CA GLY A 559 2.57 3.30 4.65
C GLY A 559 1.67 4.49 4.32
N GLU A 560 0.64 4.34 3.48
CA GLU A 560 -0.34 5.41 3.22
C GLU A 560 -1.26 5.64 4.42
N ILE A 561 -1.74 4.57 5.08
CA ILE A 561 -2.55 4.69 6.29
C ILE A 561 -1.76 5.40 7.41
N ALA A 562 -0.47 5.09 7.56
CA ALA A 562 0.39 5.71 8.56
C ALA A 562 0.54 7.23 8.39
N LYS A 563 0.31 7.76 7.17
CA LYS A 563 0.35 9.20 6.89
C LYS A 563 -0.98 9.92 7.16
N VAL A 564 -2.07 9.17 7.39
CA VAL A 564 -3.39 9.77 7.65
C VAL A 564 -3.38 10.48 9.01
N ASP A 565 -3.91 11.70 9.03
CA ASP A 565 -3.90 12.54 10.23
C ASP A 565 -4.76 11.95 11.36
N LYS A 566 -4.23 11.94 12.59
CA LYS A 566 -4.91 11.40 13.77
C LYS A 566 -6.29 12.01 14.01
N VAL A 567 -6.50 13.29 13.68
CA VAL A 567 -7.82 13.94 13.85
C VAL A 567 -8.87 13.40 12.86
N VAL A 568 -8.44 12.96 11.67
CA VAL A 568 -9.31 12.30 10.70
C VAL A 568 -9.70 10.91 11.20
N VAL A 569 -8.73 10.17 11.73
CA VAL A 569 -8.94 8.86 12.36
C VAL A 569 -9.96 8.95 13.49
N GLU A 570 -9.77 9.87 14.44
CA GLU A 570 -10.72 10.09 15.55
C GLU A 570 -12.14 10.44 15.05
N GLY A 571 -12.25 11.12 13.89
CA GLY A 571 -13.54 11.36 13.24
C GLY A 571 -14.23 10.10 12.71
N PHE A 572 -13.46 9.12 12.24
CA PHE A 572 -13.96 7.79 11.84
C PHE A 572 -14.14 6.83 13.04
N GLU A 573 -13.40 7.01 14.14
CA GLU A 573 -13.54 6.23 15.37
C GLU A 573 -14.95 6.27 15.95
N VAL A 574 -15.62 7.42 15.85
CA VAL A 574 -16.99 7.57 16.35
C VAL A 574 -18.00 6.79 15.50
N TRP A 575 -17.71 6.51 14.23
CA TRP A 575 -18.64 5.84 13.30
C TRP A 575 -17.91 5.04 12.20
N ARG A 576 -18.07 3.70 12.19
CA ARG A 576 -17.57 2.76 11.15
C ARG A 576 -18.28 2.86 9.79
N LEU A 577 -18.63 4.06 9.33
CA LEU A 577 -19.37 4.27 8.08
C LEU A 577 -18.43 4.17 6.86
N ARG A 578 -18.38 2.99 6.24
CA ARG A 578 -17.65 2.73 4.97
C ARG A 578 -18.28 3.46 3.74
N GLY A 579 -19.52 3.91 3.85
CA GLY A 579 -20.26 4.58 2.77
C GLY A 579 -21.66 5.01 3.18
N PHE A 580 -22.34 5.79 2.33
CA PHE A 580 -23.73 6.22 2.50
C PHE A 580 -24.52 5.96 1.22
N LYS A 581 -25.44 4.99 1.25
CA LYS A 581 -26.16 4.50 0.06
C LYS A 581 -25.15 4.10 -1.04
N ASN A 582 -25.16 4.76 -2.18
CA ASN A 582 -24.23 4.54 -3.28
C ASN A 582 -22.94 5.38 -3.19
N LEU A 583 -22.82 6.28 -2.21
CA LEU A 583 -21.58 7.01 -1.97
C LEU A 583 -20.59 6.13 -1.21
N LYS A 584 -19.37 6.05 -1.73
CA LYS A 584 -18.23 5.44 -1.05
C LYS A 584 -17.45 6.53 -0.31
N GLY A 585 -17.01 6.26 0.91
CA GLY A 585 -16.19 7.21 1.65
C GLY A 585 -14.85 7.47 0.94
N ALA A 586 -14.33 8.70 1.03
CA ALA A 586 -13.03 9.07 0.47
C ALA A 586 -12.38 10.19 1.29
N VAL A 587 -11.05 10.14 1.39
CA VAL A 587 -10.24 11.05 2.22
C VAL A 587 -9.10 11.61 1.38
N THR A 588 -8.82 12.90 1.54
CA THR A 588 -7.69 13.58 0.89
C THR A 588 -6.35 13.01 1.36
N GLU A 589 -5.41 12.82 0.43
CA GLU A 589 -4.02 12.48 0.73
C GLU A 589 -3.20 13.71 1.19
N LYS A 590 -3.76 14.92 1.03
CA LYS A 590 -3.10 16.16 1.44
C LYS A 590 -3.24 16.41 2.93
N ALA A 591 -2.17 16.94 3.53
CA ALA A 591 -2.20 17.41 4.90
C ALA A 591 -3.27 18.49 5.09
N LEU A 592 -4.21 18.23 5.99
CA LEU A 592 -5.23 19.19 6.38
C LEU A 592 -4.60 20.34 7.17
N ASN A 593 -5.05 21.56 6.90
CA ASN A 593 -4.60 22.72 7.65
C ASN A 593 -5.22 22.75 9.06
N ALA A 594 -4.65 23.57 9.95
CA ALA A 594 -5.08 23.64 11.36
C ALA A 594 -6.57 23.99 11.52
N PHE A 595 -7.15 24.76 10.60
CA PHE A 595 -8.55 25.17 10.68
C PHE A 595 -9.50 24.08 10.15
N GLU A 596 -9.10 23.33 9.13
CA GLU A 596 -9.81 22.12 8.67
C GLU A 596 -9.84 21.05 9.76
N LYS A 597 -8.73 20.86 10.49
CA LYS A 597 -8.70 19.97 11.67
C LYS A 597 -9.68 20.42 12.75
N ALA A 598 -9.72 21.71 13.06
CA ALA A 598 -10.67 22.27 14.02
C ALA A 598 -12.13 22.08 13.56
N ALA A 599 -12.40 22.19 12.26
CA ALA A 599 -13.70 21.91 11.68
C ALA A 599 -14.08 20.42 11.83
N ILE A 600 -13.17 19.49 11.57
CA ILE A 600 -13.38 18.06 11.82
C ILE A 600 -13.71 17.82 13.29
N SER A 601 -12.89 18.31 14.22
CA SER A 601 -13.16 18.15 15.66
C SER A 601 -14.50 18.75 16.09
N HIS A 602 -14.96 19.82 15.44
CA HIS A 602 -16.30 20.36 15.67
C HIS A 602 -17.39 19.42 15.15
N MET A 603 -17.31 18.97 13.90
CA MET A 603 -18.28 18.06 13.28
C MET A 603 -18.37 16.72 14.02
N THR A 604 -17.24 16.16 14.44
CA THR A 604 -17.18 14.92 15.24
C THR A 604 -17.85 15.11 16.60
N ARG A 605 -17.66 16.26 17.28
CA ARG A 605 -18.35 16.57 18.54
C ARG A 605 -19.86 16.71 18.40
N GLU A 606 -20.34 17.20 17.25
CA GLU A 606 -21.77 17.19 16.91
C GLU A 606 -22.28 15.78 16.58
N GLY A 607 -21.39 14.79 16.53
CA GLY A 607 -21.66 13.39 16.22
C GLY A 607 -22.00 13.16 14.76
N ARG A 608 -21.39 13.93 13.86
CA ARG A 608 -21.44 13.69 12.42
C ARG A 608 -20.38 12.63 12.06
N ALA A 609 -20.73 11.72 11.16
CA ALA A 609 -19.78 10.78 10.56
C ALA A 609 -19.14 11.40 9.31
N LEU A 610 -17.82 11.24 9.18
CA LEU A 610 -17.10 11.70 8.00
C LEU A 610 -17.37 10.77 6.81
N LEU A 611 -17.57 11.34 5.61
CA LEU A 611 -17.80 10.56 4.39
C LEU A 611 -16.87 11.02 3.26
N GLY A 612 -16.88 12.31 2.93
CA GLY A 612 -15.87 12.93 2.07
C GLY A 612 -15.04 13.91 2.87
N VAL A 613 -13.72 13.73 2.92
CA VAL A 613 -12.80 14.53 3.75
C VAL A 613 -11.76 15.22 2.89
N GLY A 614 -11.72 16.55 2.96
CA GLY A 614 -10.90 17.41 2.10
C GLY A 614 -11.46 17.52 0.69
N ASP A 615 -11.04 18.57 -0.02
CA ASP A 615 -11.50 18.84 -1.37
C ASP A 615 -11.21 17.70 -2.36
N GLU A 616 -10.05 17.02 -2.24
CA GLU A 616 -9.74 15.83 -3.05
C GLU A 616 -10.60 14.62 -2.69
N GLY A 617 -10.81 14.34 -1.39
CA GLY A 617 -11.67 13.25 -0.96
C GLY A 617 -13.12 13.44 -1.43
N VAL A 618 -13.66 14.66 -1.37
CA VAL A 618 -14.99 14.94 -1.91
C VAL A 618 -15.03 14.83 -3.43
N ARG A 619 -13.99 15.31 -4.15
CA ARG A 619 -13.95 15.15 -5.62
C ARG A 619 -13.98 13.69 -6.00
N GLU A 620 -13.21 12.86 -5.33
CA GLU A 620 -13.16 11.43 -5.60
C GLU A 620 -14.50 10.76 -5.31
N MET A 621 -15.07 10.98 -4.12
CA MET A 621 -16.37 10.43 -3.72
C MET A 621 -17.47 10.77 -4.74
N LEU A 622 -17.46 12.01 -5.26
CA LEU A 622 -18.49 12.52 -6.19
C LEU A 622 -18.09 12.40 -7.67
N LYS A 623 -16.98 11.73 -7.99
CA LYS A 623 -16.43 11.59 -9.35
C LYS A 623 -16.32 12.94 -10.08
N MET A 624 -15.86 13.97 -9.37
CA MET A 624 -15.68 15.32 -9.89
C MET A 624 -14.32 15.44 -10.62
N PRO A 625 -14.21 16.32 -11.63
CA PRO A 625 -12.95 16.57 -12.32
C PRO A 625 -11.86 17.11 -11.38
N LYS A 626 -10.61 16.67 -11.56
CA LYS A 626 -9.46 17.12 -10.74
C LYS A 626 -9.08 18.58 -10.97
N GLU A 627 -9.40 19.17 -12.12
CA GLU A 627 -9.16 20.59 -12.43
C GLU A 627 -10.42 21.28 -12.94
N SER A 628 -10.51 22.58 -12.68
CA SER A 628 -11.49 23.43 -13.37
C SER A 628 -10.83 23.98 -14.64
N LEU A 629 -11.50 23.86 -15.80
CA LEU A 629 -11.06 24.53 -17.03
C LEU A 629 -10.86 26.04 -16.77
N PRO A 630 -9.92 26.72 -17.47
CA PRO A 630 -9.69 28.15 -17.30
C PRO A 630 -11.00 28.95 -17.45
N GLY A 631 -11.39 29.68 -16.40
CA GLY A 631 -12.65 30.45 -16.35
C GLY A 631 -13.89 29.67 -15.90
N MET A 632 -13.78 28.36 -15.65
CA MET A 632 -14.83 27.53 -15.06
C MET A 632 -14.53 27.22 -13.58
N SER A 633 -15.56 26.85 -12.83
CA SER A 633 -15.46 26.47 -11.42
C SER A 633 -15.74 24.99 -11.16
N GLY A 634 -16.08 24.19 -12.19
CA GLY A 634 -16.67 22.85 -12.03
C GLY A 634 -15.79 21.78 -11.35
N GLY A 635 -14.48 22.01 -11.21
CA GLY A 635 -13.57 21.11 -10.48
C GLY A 635 -13.33 21.54 -9.02
N ARG A 636 -13.98 22.61 -8.54
CA ARG A 636 -13.84 23.07 -7.15
C ARG A 636 -14.86 22.32 -6.28
N ALA A 637 -14.40 21.40 -5.45
CA ALA A 637 -15.23 20.68 -4.50
C ALA A 637 -15.34 21.43 -3.16
N PRO A 638 -16.38 21.12 -2.38
CA PRO A 638 -16.39 21.51 -0.98
C PRO A 638 -15.40 20.67 -0.18
N ASP A 639 -14.98 21.17 0.98
CA ASP A 639 -14.01 20.45 1.82
C ASP A 639 -14.59 19.20 2.48
N PHE A 640 -15.89 19.16 2.78
CA PHE A 640 -16.47 18.02 3.49
C PHE A 640 -17.85 17.62 3.00
N VAL A 641 -18.09 16.31 3.03
CA VAL A 641 -19.42 15.73 3.08
C VAL A 641 -19.49 14.81 4.30
N THR A 642 -20.50 15.00 5.13
CA THR A 642 -20.68 14.25 6.37
C THR A 642 -22.11 13.71 6.48
N VAL A 643 -22.30 12.69 7.31
CA VAL A 643 -23.61 12.13 7.64
C VAL A 643 -23.95 12.55 9.06
N SER A 644 -25.07 13.23 9.26
CA SER A 644 -25.55 13.62 10.58
C SER A 644 -26.11 12.44 11.36
N ARG A 645 -26.33 12.63 12.67
CA ARG A 645 -27.03 11.62 13.52
C ARG A 645 -28.40 11.22 12.99
N GLY A 646 -29.06 12.11 12.25
CA GLY A 646 -30.35 11.85 11.59
C GLY A 646 -30.25 11.05 10.29
N GLN A 647 -29.07 10.53 9.94
CA GLN A 647 -28.77 9.85 8.67
C GLN A 647 -29.05 10.72 7.43
N LYS A 648 -28.70 12.00 7.53
CA LYS A 648 -28.81 12.96 6.43
C LYS A 648 -27.45 13.52 6.06
N LEU A 649 -27.30 13.91 4.80
CA LEU A 649 -26.05 14.45 4.30
C LEU A 649 -25.93 15.94 4.64
N ILE A 650 -24.73 16.35 5.05
CA ILE A 650 -24.36 17.75 5.21
C ILE A 650 -23.13 18.01 4.33
N VAL A 651 -23.19 19.09 3.55
CA VAL A 651 -22.09 19.54 2.69
C VAL A 651 -21.49 20.80 3.29
N SER A 652 -20.21 20.79 3.61
CA SER A 652 -19.56 21.88 4.33
C SER A 652 -18.31 22.36 3.60
N GLU A 653 -18.20 23.68 3.46
CA GLU A 653 -17.01 24.38 2.97
C GLU A 653 -16.31 25.08 4.13
N VAL A 654 -14.99 24.98 4.21
CA VAL A 654 -14.19 25.47 5.34
C VAL A 654 -13.25 26.59 4.90
N LYS A 655 -13.34 27.76 5.55
CA LYS A 655 -12.50 28.92 5.25
C LYS A 655 -11.81 29.46 6.51
N GLY A 656 -10.54 29.11 6.69
CA GLY A 656 -9.73 29.54 7.85
C GLY A 656 -9.06 30.91 7.74
N GLY A 657 -9.14 31.59 6.58
CA GLY A 657 -8.49 32.89 6.38
C GLY A 657 -9.30 34.11 6.84
N ASN A 658 -8.63 35.25 7.04
CA ASN A 658 -9.27 36.53 7.41
C ASN A 658 -10.25 37.08 6.36
N THR A 659 -10.28 36.50 5.17
CA THR A 659 -11.09 36.94 4.04
C THR A 659 -11.77 35.74 3.39
N VAL A 660 -13.10 35.76 3.36
CA VAL A 660 -13.94 34.74 2.75
C VAL A 660 -14.47 35.26 1.41
N LYS A 661 -13.99 34.70 0.31
CA LYS A 661 -14.53 34.97 -1.02
C LYS A 661 -15.84 34.22 -1.19
N VAL A 662 -16.96 34.92 -1.03
CA VAL A 662 -18.30 34.30 -1.01
C VAL A 662 -18.62 33.60 -2.32
N LYS A 663 -18.17 34.14 -3.45
CA LYS A 663 -18.33 33.50 -4.77
C LYS A 663 -17.70 32.09 -4.79
N ASP A 664 -16.50 31.94 -4.25
CA ASP A 664 -15.79 30.65 -4.26
C ASP A 664 -16.54 29.62 -3.40
N VAL A 665 -17.04 30.03 -2.22
CA VAL A 665 -17.84 29.19 -1.34
C VAL A 665 -19.12 28.71 -2.03
N ILE A 666 -19.85 29.62 -2.67
CA ILE A 666 -21.08 29.27 -3.40
C ILE A 666 -20.75 28.29 -4.52
N ASP A 667 -19.70 28.54 -5.29
CA ASP A 667 -19.31 27.67 -6.40
C ASP A 667 -18.93 26.27 -5.90
N GLN A 668 -18.11 26.15 -4.85
CA GLN A 668 -17.70 24.88 -4.25
C GLN A 668 -18.88 24.05 -3.73
N LEU A 669 -19.73 24.66 -2.91
CA LEU A 669 -20.92 24.01 -2.36
C LEU A 669 -21.92 23.63 -3.46
N SER A 670 -22.09 24.46 -4.48
CA SER A 670 -22.98 24.17 -5.62
C SER A 670 -22.47 22.99 -6.43
N ASN A 671 -21.17 22.89 -6.66
CA ASN A 671 -20.57 21.76 -7.36
C ASN A 671 -20.69 20.46 -6.57
N GLY A 672 -20.48 20.50 -5.24
CA GLY A 672 -20.72 19.35 -4.37
C GLY A 672 -22.17 18.87 -4.43
N MET A 673 -23.13 19.80 -4.36
CA MET A 673 -24.55 19.49 -4.54
C MET A 673 -24.88 18.91 -5.92
N GLU A 674 -24.21 19.39 -6.97
CA GLU A 674 -24.35 18.85 -8.33
C GLU A 674 -23.81 17.42 -8.44
N GLY A 675 -22.66 17.13 -7.82
CA GLY A 675 -22.12 15.78 -7.70
C GLY A 675 -23.09 14.84 -6.99
N LEU A 676 -23.62 15.27 -5.85
CA LEU A 676 -24.64 14.51 -5.09
C LEU A 676 -25.94 14.32 -5.89
N ARG A 677 -26.30 15.26 -6.77
CA ARG A 677 -27.45 15.11 -7.66
C ARG A 677 -27.22 14.04 -8.72
N LYS A 678 -26.02 13.98 -9.31
CA LYS A 678 -25.63 12.95 -10.28
C LYS A 678 -25.59 11.56 -9.65
N GLU A 679 -25.16 11.48 -8.39
CA GLU A 679 -25.20 10.26 -7.58
C GLU A 679 -26.61 9.99 -7.00
N GLY A 680 -27.65 10.77 -7.32
CA GLY A 680 -29.03 10.47 -6.93
C GLY A 680 -29.39 10.69 -5.44
N VAL A 681 -28.51 11.34 -4.66
CA VAL A 681 -28.64 11.51 -3.20
C VAL A 681 -28.81 12.96 -2.75
N ALA A 682 -28.96 13.92 -3.67
CA ALA A 682 -29.20 15.33 -3.34
C ALA A 682 -30.46 15.57 -2.48
N GLY A 683 -31.45 14.67 -2.53
CA GLY A 683 -32.64 14.70 -1.68
C GLY A 683 -32.37 14.33 -0.21
N ASP A 684 -31.25 13.67 0.06
CA ASP A 684 -30.83 13.29 1.42
C ASP A 684 -29.99 14.36 2.11
N VAL A 685 -29.62 15.42 1.39
CA VAL A 685 -28.94 16.57 1.98
C VAL A 685 -29.93 17.30 2.89
N GLU A 686 -29.59 17.51 4.15
CA GLU A 686 -30.39 18.35 5.04
C GLU A 686 -29.88 19.78 5.06
N GLN A 687 -28.56 19.96 5.01
CA GLN A 687 -27.92 21.25 5.24
C GLN A 687 -26.69 21.46 4.36
N VAL A 688 -26.43 22.73 4.03
CA VAL A 688 -25.22 23.17 3.34
C VAL A 688 -24.61 24.31 4.16
N GLU A 689 -23.30 24.25 4.37
CA GLU A 689 -22.63 25.03 5.40
C GLU A 689 -21.36 25.71 4.90
N LEU A 690 -21.12 26.90 5.47
CA LEU A 690 -19.84 27.57 5.48
C LEU A 690 -19.32 27.57 6.92
N ILE A 691 -18.23 26.87 7.18
CA ILE A 691 -17.49 26.93 8.44
C ILE A 691 -16.34 27.91 8.24
N MET A 692 -16.30 28.99 9.01
CA MET A 692 -15.31 30.05 8.84
C MET A 692 -14.71 30.50 10.17
N ALA A 693 -13.50 31.07 10.10
CA ALA A 693 -12.86 31.63 11.28
C ALA A 693 -13.69 32.79 11.86
N ARG A 694 -13.80 32.85 13.20
CA ARG A 694 -14.47 33.97 13.89
C ARG A 694 -13.84 35.31 13.50
N GLY A 695 -14.68 36.25 13.08
CA GLY A 695 -14.24 37.58 12.62
C GLY A 695 -13.73 37.64 11.16
N GLY A 696 -13.83 36.55 10.40
CA GLY A 696 -13.53 36.56 8.97
C GLY A 696 -14.42 37.54 8.20
N LYS A 697 -13.84 38.29 7.26
CA LYS A 697 -14.55 39.30 6.46
C LYS A 697 -14.98 38.75 5.11
N PHE A 698 -16.21 39.02 4.69
CA PHE A 698 -16.69 38.60 3.37
C PHE A 698 -16.18 39.50 2.25
N LYS A 699 -15.86 38.90 1.10
CA LYS A 699 -15.61 39.60 -0.16
C LYS A 699 -16.69 39.28 -1.21
N PRO A 700 -17.25 40.30 -1.89
CA PRO A 700 -17.00 41.74 -1.70
C PRO A 700 -17.50 42.26 -0.36
N GLU A 701 -16.78 43.23 0.20
CA GLU A 701 -17.15 43.89 1.46
C GLU A 701 -18.53 44.56 1.33
N ASP A 702 -19.24 44.71 2.46
CA ASP A 702 -20.57 45.33 2.57
C ASP A 702 -21.68 44.73 1.69
N THR A 703 -21.42 43.59 1.05
CA THR A 703 -22.40 42.88 0.23
C THR A 703 -23.01 41.70 0.98
N TYR A 704 -22.22 41.06 1.84
CA TYR A 704 -22.62 39.87 2.57
C TYR A 704 -22.44 40.07 4.07
N THR A 705 -23.34 39.47 4.84
CA THR A 705 -23.28 39.42 6.30
C THR A 705 -23.87 38.09 6.79
N VAL A 706 -23.69 37.78 8.08
CA VAL A 706 -24.40 36.67 8.72
C VAL A 706 -25.66 37.24 9.37
N ARG A 707 -26.83 36.70 9.02
CA ARG A 707 -28.10 37.04 9.66
C ARG A 707 -28.86 35.76 9.98
N ASP A 708 -29.24 35.61 11.25
CA ASP A 708 -29.94 34.42 11.78
C ASP A 708 -29.20 33.11 11.49
N GLY A 709 -27.86 33.14 11.54
CA GLY A 709 -27.01 31.97 11.24
C GLY A 709 -26.88 31.65 9.74
N TYR A 710 -27.46 32.44 8.84
CA TYR A 710 -27.34 32.23 7.40
C TYR A 710 -26.52 33.32 6.71
N LEU A 711 -25.90 32.96 5.58
CA LEU A 711 -25.28 33.92 4.68
C LEU A 711 -26.36 34.78 4.03
N PHE A 712 -26.29 36.09 4.26
CA PHE A 712 -27.29 37.05 3.83
C PHE A 712 -26.69 38.09 2.89
N ASN A 713 -27.33 38.30 1.74
CA ASN A 713 -26.94 39.32 0.79
C ASN A 713 -27.68 40.62 1.07
N VAL A 714 -26.94 41.60 1.59
CA VAL A 714 -27.48 42.89 2.04
C VAL A 714 -28.07 43.67 0.87
N LYS A 715 -27.45 43.59 -0.31
CA LYS A 715 -27.89 44.31 -1.52
C LYS A 715 -29.17 43.72 -2.11
N LYS A 716 -29.31 42.38 -2.07
CA LYS A 716 -30.52 41.68 -2.55
C LYS A 716 -31.63 41.58 -1.50
N GLY A 717 -31.34 41.88 -0.24
CA GLY A 717 -32.29 41.79 0.87
C GLY A 717 -32.78 40.37 1.16
N LYS A 718 -32.01 39.33 0.82
CA LYS A 718 -32.40 37.92 1.01
C LYS A 718 -31.20 37.02 1.37
N ARG A 719 -31.50 35.82 1.89
CA ARG A 719 -30.51 34.75 2.09
C ARG A 719 -29.91 34.37 0.75
N GLU A 720 -28.60 34.20 0.71
CA GLU A 720 -27.91 33.71 -0.47
C GLU A 720 -28.08 32.18 -0.55
N THR A 721 -28.29 31.66 -1.76
CA THR A 721 -28.54 30.25 -2.03
C THR A 721 -27.52 29.71 -3.03
N LEU A 722 -27.39 28.39 -3.07
CA LEU A 722 -26.53 27.72 -4.05
C LEU A 722 -27.04 27.89 -5.48
N ASN A 723 -26.13 27.83 -6.45
CA ASN A 723 -26.44 27.91 -7.87
C ASN A 723 -27.23 26.66 -8.30
N GLY A 724 -28.44 26.83 -8.82
CA GLY A 724 -29.28 25.71 -9.25
C GLY A 724 -29.99 24.96 -8.12
N PHE A 725 -29.82 25.38 -6.86
CA PHE A 725 -30.49 24.78 -5.69
C PHE A 725 -31.08 25.87 -4.80
N ASN A 726 -32.36 25.74 -4.40
CA ASN A 726 -32.99 26.65 -3.45
C ASN A 726 -32.61 26.31 -2.00
N ARG A 727 -31.31 26.20 -1.71
CA ARG A 727 -30.76 25.87 -0.38
C ARG A 727 -29.96 27.05 0.16
N PRO A 728 -30.37 27.66 1.29
CA PRO A 728 -29.61 28.72 1.93
C PRO A 728 -28.38 28.17 2.64
N ILE A 729 -27.31 28.97 2.70
CA ILE A 729 -26.03 28.55 3.30
C ILE A 729 -26.01 28.91 4.79
N TRP A 730 -25.90 27.92 5.65
CA TRP A 730 -25.72 28.10 7.09
C TRP A 730 -24.27 28.45 7.40
N VAL A 731 -24.03 29.40 8.30
CA VAL A 731 -22.70 29.90 8.63
C VAL A 731 -22.35 29.55 10.06
N ILE A 732 -21.26 28.80 10.21
CA ILE A 732 -20.67 28.41 11.49
C ILE A 732 -19.38 29.20 11.66
N GLN A 733 -19.22 29.85 12.81
CA GLN A 733 -18.03 30.62 13.15
C GLN A 733 -17.29 29.94 14.29
N LEU A 734 -16.13 29.36 13.99
CA LEU A 734 -15.26 28.70 14.98
C LEU A 734 -14.33 29.72 15.63
#